data_AF-A0A8H5NES9-F1
#
_entry.id   AF-A0A8H5NES9-F1
#
_cell.length_a   1.000
_cell.length_b   1.000
_cell.length_c   1.000
_cell.angle_alpha   90.00
_cell.angle_beta   90.00
_cell.angle_gamma   90.00
#
_symmetry.space_group_name_H-M   'P 1'
#
loop_
_entity.id
_entity.type
_entity.pdbx_description
1 polymer ?
#
loop_
_entity_poly.entity_id
_entity_poly.type
_entity_poly.pdbx_seq_one_letter_code
_entity_poly.pdbx_strand_id
1 'polypeptide(L)'
;MLDDDLANVCESRMPESCEWISNKDDCIKWKDGEEADGTTLWIKGRPATGKSVLAGYVVDQLRESGQICSYFFFKHGDRSKAYLGLCLRRLAFQRAASNVEASDTILKMQADGISFDGIDERTLWRMLFLPGIFRVPMARQYWVTDALDECSNPLAFLQAILPTMDESIPLWILVTSRDTVELDQGFAVIPVNMVQILTDIHQILEDVPRGMESLYKRALDYMSHFGRGKELAKTILVWAACAVRPMTIGELDGALTLDIQDTSPNLEATIAALCGQLVIVDKQGRSNVLTWIEAIADSQDLTQLVRASKHLKAYMDWCVVERSPLDPQMRALRQWSMDLARIPAMFANALAVSPSAIYSLIPPFCPTESMIYKVAGSNQRLEVLGTFNEQWDDRILCVDFRTGQLKAVRYGDGFLAIALGSGTVILYYTASHQEYKTFGHGESVNLIAFKTGSDLMATCGIKTAKIWDIRTGQVVHTLVSPPRPLGMEFDGDMLLISSRNNCIGSWKLGHNVRPESVRRPWGDANTPEANRIPLSGVPCALALSTSHCMLAVAYNGQPSILWDMEEDTYAGSCGKKLSNGETSTHVIVALAVNPNPDIGLLAVAYLDGDLALLDPYADRQLECFRANCQTLAPSPN
;
A
#
# COMPACT_ATOMS: atom_id res chain seq x y z
N MET A 1 -33.22 -8.45 -20.58
CA MET A 1 -32.36 -8.49 -19.37
C MET A 1 -30.92 -8.26 -19.81
N LEU A 2 -30.50 -6.99 -19.84
CA LEU A 2 -29.11 -6.57 -20.05
C LEU A 2 -28.55 -5.86 -18.80
N ASP A 3 -29.41 -5.44 -17.88
CA ASP A 3 -29.04 -4.57 -16.77
C ASP A 3 -28.69 -5.30 -15.47
N ASP A 4 -28.94 -6.60 -15.34
CA ASP A 4 -28.75 -7.29 -14.06
C ASP A 4 -27.27 -7.33 -13.63
N ASP A 5 -26.32 -7.53 -14.55
CA ASP A 5 -24.90 -7.67 -14.17
C ASP A 5 -24.27 -6.35 -13.73
N LEU A 6 -24.51 -5.26 -14.48
CA LEU A 6 -24.04 -3.94 -14.10
C LEU A 6 -24.73 -3.47 -12.82
N ALA A 7 -26.05 -3.67 -12.69
CA ALA A 7 -26.78 -3.33 -11.48
C ALA A 7 -26.22 -4.07 -10.26
N ASN A 8 -25.98 -5.38 -10.36
CA ASN A 8 -25.38 -6.16 -9.27
C ASN A 8 -23.99 -5.64 -8.87
N VAL A 9 -23.15 -5.28 -9.85
CA VAL A 9 -21.82 -4.74 -9.60
C VAL A 9 -21.91 -3.34 -8.97
N CYS A 10 -22.79 -2.48 -9.48
CA CYS A 10 -22.98 -1.12 -8.96
C CYS A 10 -23.69 -1.10 -7.58
N GLU A 11 -24.57 -2.04 -7.29
CA GLU A 11 -25.16 -2.24 -5.96
C GLU A 11 -24.10 -2.68 -4.94
N SER A 12 -23.13 -3.50 -5.38
CA SER A 12 -21.99 -3.89 -4.56
C SER A 12 -20.95 -2.77 -4.36
N ARG A 13 -21.00 -1.72 -5.19
CA ARG A 13 -20.09 -0.55 -5.13
C ARG A 13 -20.45 0.38 -3.97
N MET A 14 -19.42 0.96 -3.35
CA MET A 14 -19.59 1.92 -2.24
C MET A 14 -19.56 3.35 -2.81
N PRO A 15 -20.41 4.27 -2.33
CA PRO A 15 -20.31 5.70 -2.65
C PRO A 15 -18.89 6.19 -2.36
N GLU A 16 -18.34 7.02 -3.24
CA GLU A 16 -16.97 7.56 -3.15
C GLU A 16 -15.84 6.52 -3.32
N SER A 17 -16.16 5.22 -3.47
CA SER A 17 -15.15 4.21 -3.82
C SER A 17 -14.82 4.23 -5.31
N CYS A 18 -13.58 3.85 -5.63
CA CYS A 18 -13.02 3.85 -6.98
C CYS A 18 -12.79 5.24 -7.61
N GLU A 19 -13.10 6.35 -6.92
CA GLU A 19 -12.87 7.72 -7.44
C GLU A 19 -11.42 8.04 -7.75
N TRP A 20 -10.51 7.39 -7.05
CA TRP A 20 -9.07 7.52 -7.28
C TRP A 20 -8.68 7.20 -8.73
N ILE A 21 -9.43 6.33 -9.43
CA ILE A 21 -9.08 5.97 -10.81
C ILE A 21 -9.29 7.14 -11.76
N SER A 22 -10.27 7.99 -11.48
CA SER A 22 -10.53 9.19 -12.28
C SER A 22 -9.41 10.22 -12.18
N ASN A 23 -8.59 10.17 -11.13
CA ASN A 23 -7.47 11.07 -10.91
C ASN A 23 -6.12 10.50 -11.38
N LYS A 24 -6.10 9.28 -11.94
CA LYS A 24 -4.85 8.66 -12.41
C LYS A 24 -4.52 9.12 -13.82
N ASP A 25 -3.28 9.57 -14.00
CA ASP A 25 -2.77 10.06 -15.29
C ASP A 25 -3.02 9.07 -16.44
N ASP A 26 -2.84 7.76 -16.22
CA ASP A 26 -3.10 6.75 -17.25
C ASP A 26 -4.59 6.67 -17.61
N CYS A 27 -5.48 6.70 -16.62
CA CYS A 27 -6.92 6.70 -16.87
C CYS A 27 -7.39 8.00 -17.52
N ILE A 28 -6.81 9.15 -17.14
CA ILE A 28 -7.10 10.46 -17.74
C ILE A 28 -6.62 10.48 -19.19
N LYS A 29 -5.39 10.00 -19.46
CA LYS A 29 -4.86 9.89 -20.83
C LYS A 29 -5.70 8.95 -21.69
N TRP A 30 -6.12 7.81 -21.15
CA TRP A 30 -6.99 6.89 -21.87
C TRP A 30 -8.37 7.50 -22.14
N LYS A 31 -8.97 8.19 -21.17
CA LYS A 31 -10.32 8.77 -21.32
C LYS A 31 -10.32 10.02 -22.20
N ASP A 32 -9.44 10.97 -21.90
CA ASP A 32 -9.46 12.32 -22.45
C ASP A 32 -8.34 12.58 -23.47
N GLY A 33 -7.31 11.72 -23.56
CA GLY A 33 -6.16 11.88 -24.46
C GLY A 33 -6.43 11.60 -25.94
N GLU A 34 -5.39 11.70 -26.75
CA GLU A 34 -5.42 11.45 -28.21
C GLU A 34 -5.10 9.98 -28.54
N GLU A 35 -5.36 9.53 -29.77
CA GLU A 35 -5.09 8.13 -30.17
C GLU A 35 -3.60 7.75 -30.02
N ALA A 36 -2.70 8.72 -30.11
CA ALA A 36 -1.26 8.56 -29.87
C ALA A 36 -0.90 8.21 -28.42
N ASP A 37 -1.80 8.48 -27.47
CA ASP A 37 -1.59 8.16 -26.05
C ASP A 37 -1.97 6.71 -25.70
N GLY A 38 -2.57 5.97 -26.63
CA GLY A 38 -2.97 4.58 -26.46
C GLY A 38 -4.47 4.43 -26.22
N THR A 39 -5.12 3.65 -27.09
CA THR A 39 -6.57 3.45 -27.08
C THR A 39 -7.03 2.35 -26.13
N THR A 40 -6.12 1.55 -25.60
CA THR A 40 -6.44 0.42 -24.71
C THR A 40 -5.83 0.61 -23.32
N LEU A 41 -6.66 0.57 -22.28
CA LEU A 41 -6.23 0.53 -20.88
C LEU A 41 -6.45 -0.87 -20.31
N TRP A 42 -5.37 -1.55 -19.95
CA TRP A 42 -5.40 -2.85 -19.32
C TRP A 42 -5.11 -2.75 -17.83
N ILE A 43 -6.10 -3.11 -17.02
CA ILE A 43 -6.03 -3.09 -15.57
C ILE A 43 -5.85 -4.53 -15.07
N LYS A 44 -4.69 -4.81 -14.45
CA LYS A 44 -4.38 -6.14 -13.92
C LYS A 44 -4.29 -6.16 -12.40
N GLY A 45 -4.76 -7.24 -11.78
CA GLY A 45 -4.71 -7.38 -10.32
C GLY A 45 -5.13 -8.76 -9.79
N ARG A 46 -4.76 -9.07 -8.55
CA ARG A 46 -5.04 -10.36 -7.89
C ARG A 46 -6.54 -10.66 -7.74
N PRO A 47 -6.97 -11.90 -7.48
CA PRO A 47 -8.37 -12.19 -7.15
C PRO A 47 -8.88 -11.35 -5.96
N ALA A 48 -10.19 -11.03 -5.94
CA ALA A 48 -10.86 -10.27 -4.88
C ALA A 48 -10.38 -8.81 -4.65
N THR A 49 -9.70 -8.20 -5.61
CA THR A 49 -9.21 -6.81 -5.51
C THR A 49 -10.22 -5.72 -5.93
N GLY A 50 -11.48 -6.08 -6.19
CA GLY A 50 -12.51 -5.12 -6.59
C GLY A 50 -12.45 -4.67 -8.07
N LYS A 51 -11.73 -5.36 -8.96
CA LYS A 51 -11.66 -5.03 -10.41
C LYS A 51 -13.04 -4.95 -11.07
N SER A 52 -13.96 -5.85 -10.76
CA SER A 52 -15.32 -5.82 -11.29
C SER A 52 -16.08 -4.57 -10.83
N VAL A 53 -15.94 -4.20 -9.55
CA VAL A 53 -16.51 -2.97 -8.98
C VAL A 53 -15.92 -1.73 -9.65
N LEU A 54 -14.62 -1.74 -9.93
CA LEU A 54 -13.90 -0.69 -10.66
C LEU A 54 -14.40 -0.56 -12.11
N ALA A 55 -14.58 -1.68 -12.82
CA ALA A 55 -15.13 -1.69 -14.17
C ALA A 55 -16.56 -1.12 -14.19
N GLY A 56 -17.41 -1.51 -13.22
CA GLY A 56 -18.72 -0.91 -13.02
C GLY A 56 -18.65 0.60 -12.76
N TYR A 57 -17.68 1.05 -11.95
CA TYR A 57 -17.48 2.47 -11.68
C TYR A 57 -17.17 3.28 -12.95
N VAL A 58 -16.26 2.78 -13.78
CA VAL A 58 -15.88 3.44 -15.03
C VAL A 58 -17.07 3.49 -16.00
N VAL A 59 -17.87 2.42 -16.09
CA VAL A 59 -19.08 2.39 -16.91
C VAL A 59 -20.07 3.48 -16.48
N ASP A 60 -20.32 3.62 -15.18
CA ASP A 60 -21.23 4.64 -14.66
C ASP A 60 -20.71 6.06 -14.96
N GLN A 61 -19.42 6.33 -14.75
CA GLN A 61 -18.83 7.64 -15.08
C GLN A 61 -18.93 7.99 -16.56
N LEU A 62 -18.67 7.02 -17.45
CA LEU A 62 -18.78 7.24 -18.88
C LEU A 62 -20.23 7.52 -19.30
N ARG A 63 -21.20 6.82 -18.69
CA ARG A 63 -22.63 7.08 -18.92
C ARG A 63 -23.07 8.44 -18.40
N GLU A 64 -22.65 8.83 -17.19
CA GLU A 64 -22.96 10.12 -16.58
C GLU A 64 -22.37 11.30 -17.37
N SER A 65 -21.18 11.13 -17.94
CA SER A 65 -20.53 12.11 -18.81
C SER A 65 -21.09 12.15 -20.25
N GLY A 66 -22.15 11.38 -20.52
CA GLY A 66 -22.82 11.34 -21.83
C GLY A 66 -22.00 10.63 -22.92
N GLN A 67 -20.95 9.88 -22.54
CA GLN A 67 -20.10 9.17 -23.47
C GLN A 67 -20.75 7.87 -23.95
N ILE A 68 -20.40 7.48 -25.18
CA ILE A 68 -20.93 6.30 -25.83
C ILE A 68 -20.23 5.05 -25.24
N CYS A 69 -20.80 4.42 -24.21
CA CYS A 69 -20.20 3.28 -23.47
C CYS A 69 -20.96 1.96 -23.68
N SER A 70 -20.22 0.87 -23.93
CA SER A 70 -20.73 -0.50 -24.01
C SER A 70 -19.87 -1.39 -23.13
N TYR A 71 -20.48 -2.39 -22.51
CA TYR A 71 -19.75 -3.22 -21.55
C TYR A 71 -20.14 -4.69 -21.59
N PHE A 72 -19.26 -5.53 -21.04
CA PHE A 72 -19.54 -6.94 -20.82
C PHE A 72 -18.74 -7.45 -19.61
N PHE A 73 -19.40 -8.22 -18.74
CA PHE A 73 -18.79 -8.83 -17.57
C PHE A 73 -18.68 -10.34 -17.78
N PHE A 74 -17.46 -10.86 -17.90
CA PHE A 74 -17.22 -12.30 -17.85
C PHE A 74 -17.47 -12.79 -16.41
N LYS A 75 -17.96 -14.03 -16.27
CA LYS A 75 -18.31 -14.60 -14.97
C LYS A 75 -17.87 -16.06 -14.84
N HIS A 76 -17.08 -16.31 -13.81
CA HIS A 76 -16.59 -17.64 -13.47
C HIS A 76 -17.75 -18.59 -13.14
N GLY A 77 -17.72 -19.79 -13.72
CA GLY A 77 -18.74 -20.82 -13.50
C GLY A 77 -19.99 -20.70 -14.37
N ASP A 78 -20.24 -19.56 -15.02
CA ASP A 78 -21.30 -19.43 -16.01
C ASP A 78 -20.74 -19.72 -17.41
N ARG A 79 -20.89 -20.98 -17.84
CA ARG A 79 -20.41 -21.43 -19.16
C ARG A 79 -21.00 -20.63 -20.31
N SER A 80 -22.18 -20.02 -20.16
CA SER A 80 -22.78 -19.22 -21.23
C SER A 80 -22.04 -17.89 -21.44
N LYS A 81 -21.50 -17.29 -20.37
CA LYS A 81 -20.80 -16.00 -20.37
C LYS A 81 -19.30 -16.11 -20.60
N ALA A 82 -18.74 -17.32 -20.63
CA ALA A 82 -17.32 -17.55 -20.90
C ALA A 82 -16.94 -17.44 -22.39
N TYR A 83 -17.91 -17.34 -23.31
CA TYR A 83 -17.65 -17.30 -24.76
C TYR A 83 -17.51 -15.87 -25.29
N LEU A 84 -16.38 -15.58 -25.95
CA LEU A 84 -16.12 -14.29 -26.58
C LEU A 84 -17.17 -13.92 -27.65
N GLY A 85 -17.69 -14.89 -28.38
CA GLY A 85 -18.77 -14.65 -29.33
C GLY A 85 -20.05 -14.08 -28.70
N LEU A 86 -20.33 -14.40 -27.43
CA LEU A 86 -21.46 -13.77 -26.71
C LEU A 86 -21.13 -12.33 -26.33
N CYS A 87 -19.91 -12.07 -25.82
CA CYS A 87 -19.42 -10.74 -25.52
C CYS A 87 -19.56 -9.81 -26.74
N LEU A 88 -19.05 -10.23 -27.90
CA LEU A 88 -19.15 -9.49 -29.16
C LEU A 88 -20.60 -9.20 -29.57
N ARG A 89 -21.49 -10.20 -29.53
CA ARG A 89 -22.91 -9.97 -29.85
C ARG A 89 -23.58 -9.00 -28.89
N ARG A 90 -23.20 -9.00 -27.60
CA ARG A 90 -23.74 -8.07 -26.59
C ARG A 90 -23.25 -6.64 -26.78
N LEU A 91 -21.98 -6.46 -27.12
CA LEU A 91 -21.42 -5.15 -27.45
C LEU A 91 -22.09 -4.60 -28.73
N ALA A 92 -22.25 -5.45 -29.75
CA ALA A 92 -22.97 -5.10 -30.98
C ALA A 92 -24.43 -4.70 -30.71
N PHE A 93 -25.14 -5.45 -29.87
CA PHE A 93 -26.52 -5.14 -29.51
C PHE A 93 -26.65 -3.80 -28.78
N GLN A 94 -25.78 -3.53 -27.80
CA GLN A 94 -25.77 -2.24 -27.08
C GLN A 94 -25.53 -1.07 -28.03
N ARG A 95 -24.68 -1.28 -29.05
CA ARG A 95 -24.43 -0.27 -30.07
C ARG A 95 -25.61 -0.05 -30.99
N ALA A 96 -26.20 -1.11 -31.50
CA ALA A 96 -27.41 -1.06 -32.33
C ALA A 96 -28.57 -0.36 -31.60
N ALA A 97 -28.73 -0.64 -30.29
CA ALA A 97 -29.74 0.01 -29.47
C ALA A 97 -29.51 1.52 -29.30
N SER A 98 -28.25 1.96 -29.31
CA SER A 98 -27.88 3.37 -29.16
C SER A 98 -27.79 4.15 -30.49
N ASN A 99 -27.64 3.48 -31.63
CA ASN A 99 -27.42 4.10 -32.93
C ASN A 99 -28.32 3.47 -34.01
N VAL A 100 -29.23 4.29 -34.56
CA VAL A 100 -30.23 3.87 -35.56
C VAL A 100 -29.56 3.34 -36.83
N GLU A 101 -28.47 3.95 -37.31
CA GLU A 101 -27.81 3.52 -38.54
C GLU A 101 -27.09 2.17 -38.37
N ALA A 102 -26.54 1.93 -37.18
CA ALA A 102 -25.97 0.62 -36.84
C ALA A 102 -27.07 -0.45 -36.77
N SER A 103 -28.24 -0.11 -36.19
CA SER A 103 -29.42 -1.00 -36.18
C SER A 103 -29.90 -1.33 -37.59
N ASP A 104 -30.08 -0.32 -38.45
CA ASP A 104 -30.51 -0.50 -39.84
C ASP A 104 -29.53 -1.36 -40.64
N THR A 105 -28.24 -1.23 -40.38
CA THR A 105 -27.22 -2.04 -41.05
C THR A 105 -27.29 -3.51 -40.62
N ILE A 106 -27.50 -3.78 -39.32
CA ILE A 106 -27.68 -5.14 -38.81
C ILE A 106 -28.99 -5.75 -39.34
N LEU A 107 -30.07 -4.97 -39.42
CA LEU A 107 -31.35 -5.41 -39.99
C LEU A 107 -31.21 -5.72 -41.50
N LYS A 108 -30.45 -4.92 -42.25
CA LYS A 108 -30.13 -5.20 -43.66
C LYS A 108 -29.33 -6.49 -43.80
N MET A 109 -28.31 -6.72 -42.97
CA MET A 109 -27.56 -7.98 -42.95
C MET A 109 -28.49 -9.18 -42.73
N GLN A 110 -29.46 -9.06 -41.82
CA GLN A 110 -30.47 -10.10 -41.60
C GLN A 110 -31.39 -10.27 -42.82
N ALA A 111 -31.84 -9.18 -43.44
CA ALA A 111 -32.66 -9.22 -44.66
C ALA A 111 -31.93 -9.86 -45.85
N ASP A 112 -30.61 -9.69 -45.92
CA ASP A 112 -29.72 -10.31 -46.90
C ASP A 112 -29.43 -11.81 -46.59
N GLY A 113 -30.02 -12.35 -45.51
CA GLY A 113 -29.92 -13.76 -45.13
C GLY A 113 -28.61 -14.14 -44.42
N ILE A 114 -27.87 -13.16 -43.89
CA ILE A 114 -26.65 -13.42 -43.13
C ILE A 114 -27.03 -13.97 -41.75
N SER A 115 -26.64 -15.23 -41.48
CA SER A 115 -26.74 -15.82 -40.14
C SER A 115 -25.41 -15.74 -39.42
N PHE A 116 -25.45 -15.46 -38.12
CA PHE A 116 -24.28 -15.43 -37.23
C PHE A 116 -24.19 -16.67 -36.33
N ASP A 117 -25.00 -17.70 -36.56
CA ASP A 117 -25.03 -18.91 -35.73
C ASP A 117 -23.86 -19.84 -36.08
N GLY A 118 -23.15 -20.31 -35.05
CA GLY A 118 -22.04 -21.28 -35.21
C GLY A 118 -20.76 -20.72 -35.86
N ILE A 119 -20.67 -19.41 -36.07
CA ILE A 119 -19.48 -18.75 -36.62
C ILE A 119 -18.44 -18.48 -35.52
N ASP A 120 -17.15 -18.63 -35.86
CA ASP A 120 -16.02 -18.33 -34.98
C ASP A 120 -15.90 -16.82 -34.68
N GLU A 121 -15.22 -16.46 -33.59
CA GLU A 121 -15.20 -15.09 -33.09
C GLU A 121 -14.50 -14.10 -34.03
N ARG A 122 -13.51 -14.57 -34.79
CA ARG A 122 -12.76 -13.73 -35.73
C ARG A 122 -13.60 -13.42 -36.97
N THR A 123 -14.33 -14.40 -37.48
CA THR A 123 -15.26 -14.21 -38.58
C THR A 123 -16.46 -13.36 -38.15
N LEU A 124 -16.97 -13.56 -36.93
CA LEU A 124 -18.00 -12.72 -36.33
C LEU A 124 -17.56 -11.26 -36.26
N TRP A 125 -16.34 -10.99 -35.79
CA TRP A 125 -15.75 -9.65 -35.77
C TRP A 125 -15.74 -9.01 -37.17
N ARG A 126 -15.18 -9.72 -38.15
CA ARG A 126 -15.02 -9.22 -39.53
C ARG A 126 -16.33 -9.01 -40.27
N MET A 127 -17.38 -9.76 -39.94
CA MET A 127 -18.69 -9.62 -40.61
C MET A 127 -19.61 -8.62 -39.91
N LEU A 128 -19.60 -8.57 -38.58
CA LEU A 128 -20.56 -7.78 -37.81
C LEU A 128 -20.04 -6.36 -37.52
N PHE A 129 -18.75 -6.21 -37.18
CA PHE A 129 -18.21 -4.94 -36.72
C PHE A 129 -17.63 -4.10 -37.85
N LEU A 130 -16.71 -4.64 -38.65
CA LEU A 130 -16.01 -3.86 -39.69
C LEU A 130 -16.96 -3.31 -40.77
N PRO A 131 -17.76 -4.12 -41.50
CA PRO A 131 -18.67 -3.63 -42.54
C PRO A 131 -20.06 -3.24 -42.00
N GLY A 132 -20.33 -3.55 -40.72
CA GLY A 132 -21.61 -3.29 -40.06
C GLY A 132 -21.52 -2.07 -39.16
N ILE A 133 -21.14 -2.29 -37.91
CA ILE A 133 -21.16 -1.27 -36.84
C ILE A 133 -20.22 -0.10 -37.12
N PHE A 134 -19.02 -0.34 -37.64
CA PHE A 134 -17.99 0.70 -37.88
C PHE A 134 -17.98 1.28 -39.29
N ARG A 135 -18.95 0.89 -40.14
CA ARG A 135 -19.06 1.45 -41.51
C ARG A 135 -19.55 2.90 -41.53
N VAL A 136 -20.20 3.33 -40.44
CA VAL A 136 -20.77 4.66 -40.26
C VAL A 136 -19.72 5.56 -39.59
N PRO A 137 -19.55 6.84 -39.98
CA PRO A 137 -18.68 7.76 -39.24
C PRO A 137 -19.14 7.87 -37.78
N MET A 138 -18.28 7.50 -36.83
CA MET A 138 -18.65 7.44 -35.41
C MET A 138 -17.90 8.50 -34.60
N ALA A 139 -18.56 9.01 -33.56
CA ALA A 139 -17.88 9.70 -32.46
C ALA A 139 -17.11 8.69 -31.59
N ARG A 140 -16.18 9.19 -30.77
CA ARG A 140 -15.40 8.41 -29.80
C ARG A 140 -16.29 7.46 -28.98
N GLN A 141 -15.90 6.18 -28.88
CA GLN A 141 -16.63 5.15 -28.15
C GLN A 141 -15.76 4.45 -27.12
N TYR A 142 -16.40 3.99 -26.04
CA TYR A 142 -15.74 3.27 -24.96
C TYR A 142 -16.32 1.88 -24.79
N TRP A 143 -15.45 0.87 -24.73
CA TRP A 143 -15.81 -0.50 -24.38
C TRP A 143 -15.16 -0.90 -23.06
N VAL A 144 -15.95 -1.40 -22.13
CA VAL A 144 -15.46 -1.89 -20.83
C VAL A 144 -15.71 -3.38 -20.71
N THR A 145 -14.64 -4.16 -20.65
CA THR A 145 -14.71 -5.62 -20.51
C THR A 145 -14.08 -6.05 -19.19
N ASP A 146 -14.89 -6.67 -18.32
CA ASP A 146 -14.44 -7.13 -17.01
C ASP A 146 -14.09 -8.62 -17.02
N ALA A 147 -13.03 -8.99 -16.32
CA ALA A 147 -12.57 -10.36 -16.09
C ALA A 147 -12.24 -11.13 -17.38
N LEU A 148 -11.45 -10.53 -18.28
CA LEU A 148 -11.07 -11.18 -19.55
C LEU A 148 -10.36 -12.52 -19.35
N ASP A 149 -9.70 -12.74 -18.22
CA ASP A 149 -9.10 -14.03 -17.86
C ASP A 149 -10.12 -15.18 -17.68
N GLU A 150 -11.40 -14.86 -17.53
CA GLU A 150 -12.49 -15.85 -17.43
C GLU A 150 -13.12 -16.17 -18.80
N CYS A 151 -12.61 -15.57 -19.88
CA CYS A 151 -12.95 -15.90 -21.25
C CYS A 151 -12.31 -17.24 -21.68
N SER A 152 -13.03 -18.04 -22.46
CA SER A 152 -12.54 -19.32 -22.97
C SER A 152 -11.43 -19.17 -24.02
N ASN A 153 -11.37 -18.03 -24.71
CA ASN A 153 -10.36 -17.72 -25.72
C ASN A 153 -10.03 -16.21 -25.69
N PRO A 154 -9.29 -15.74 -24.67
CA PRO A 154 -8.96 -14.34 -24.52
C PRO A 154 -7.97 -13.85 -25.59
N LEU A 155 -7.11 -14.74 -26.11
CA LEU A 155 -6.16 -14.38 -27.17
C LEU A 155 -6.87 -14.02 -28.48
N ALA A 156 -8.01 -14.63 -28.80
CA ALA A 156 -8.81 -14.22 -29.95
C ALA A 156 -9.31 -12.76 -29.83
N PHE A 157 -9.63 -12.29 -28.61
CA PHE A 157 -9.96 -10.89 -28.37
C PHE A 157 -8.74 -10.00 -28.69
N LEU A 158 -7.57 -10.34 -28.15
CA LEU A 158 -6.34 -9.56 -28.33
C LEU A 158 -5.79 -9.58 -29.75
N GLN A 159 -5.98 -10.68 -30.49
CA GLN A 159 -5.41 -10.86 -31.84
C GLN A 159 -6.38 -10.50 -32.98
N ALA A 160 -7.70 -10.55 -32.73
CA ALA A 160 -8.69 -10.24 -33.75
C ALA A 160 -9.17 -8.79 -33.70
N ILE A 161 -9.23 -8.17 -32.52
CA ILE A 161 -9.85 -6.85 -32.32
C ILE A 161 -8.78 -5.76 -32.33
N LEU A 162 -7.83 -5.82 -31.39
CA LEU A 162 -6.84 -4.75 -31.18
C LEU A 162 -5.98 -4.47 -32.43
N PRO A 163 -5.47 -5.45 -33.19
CA PRO A 163 -4.65 -5.19 -34.37
C PRO A 163 -5.44 -4.69 -35.59
N THR A 164 -6.77 -4.75 -35.54
CA THR A 164 -7.65 -4.29 -36.63
C THR A 164 -8.19 -2.88 -36.40
N MET A 165 -7.81 -2.24 -35.28
CA MET A 165 -8.10 -0.84 -35.02
C MET A 165 -7.09 0.01 -35.79
N ASP A 166 -7.60 0.83 -36.70
CA ASP A 166 -6.86 1.85 -37.43
C ASP A 166 -7.43 3.24 -37.07
N GLU A 167 -6.78 4.33 -37.47
CA GLU A 167 -7.20 5.73 -37.16
C GLU A 167 -8.65 6.05 -37.59
N SER A 168 -9.25 5.22 -38.44
CA SER A 168 -10.66 5.32 -38.85
C SER A 168 -11.69 4.84 -37.82
N ILE A 169 -11.27 4.12 -36.76
CA ILE A 169 -12.16 3.52 -35.75
C ILE A 169 -11.84 4.14 -34.38
N PRO A 170 -12.59 5.18 -33.95
CA PRO A 170 -12.33 5.88 -32.70
C PRO A 170 -12.86 5.09 -31.48
N LEU A 171 -12.21 3.96 -31.18
CA LEU A 171 -12.60 3.01 -30.13
C LEU A 171 -11.56 2.92 -29.01
N TRP A 172 -12.00 3.23 -27.80
CA TRP A 172 -11.22 3.11 -26.57
C TRP A 172 -11.69 1.91 -25.75
N ILE A 173 -10.76 1.05 -25.34
CA ILE A 173 -11.09 -0.21 -24.67
C ILE A 173 -10.46 -0.23 -23.28
N LEU A 174 -11.27 -0.53 -22.26
CA LEU A 174 -10.82 -0.89 -20.92
C LEU A 174 -11.00 -2.39 -20.72
N VAL A 175 -9.95 -3.05 -20.29
CA VAL A 175 -9.95 -4.48 -19.97
C VAL A 175 -9.50 -4.66 -18.52
N THR A 176 -10.24 -5.44 -17.74
CA THR A 176 -9.73 -5.93 -16.45
C THR A 176 -9.40 -7.42 -16.53
N SER A 177 -8.33 -7.85 -15.85
CA SER A 177 -8.03 -9.27 -15.71
C SER A 177 -7.19 -9.60 -14.47
N ARG A 178 -7.08 -10.90 -14.19
CA ARG A 178 -5.99 -11.43 -13.34
C ARG A 178 -4.64 -11.34 -14.04
N ASP A 179 -3.59 -11.45 -13.25
CA ASP A 179 -2.21 -11.57 -13.71
C ASP A 179 -1.98 -13.01 -14.21
N THR A 180 -2.10 -13.21 -15.53
CA THR A 180 -1.92 -14.52 -16.17
C THR A 180 -0.89 -14.43 -17.28
N VAL A 181 -0.02 -15.44 -17.35
CA VAL A 181 1.08 -15.51 -18.33
C VAL A 181 0.54 -15.46 -19.77
N GLU A 182 -0.63 -16.06 -20.02
CA GLU A 182 -1.27 -16.06 -21.34
C GLU A 182 -1.66 -14.64 -21.79
N LEU A 183 -2.24 -13.83 -20.91
CA LEU A 183 -2.62 -12.46 -21.23
C LEU A 183 -1.39 -11.55 -21.33
N ASP A 184 -0.40 -11.68 -20.45
CA ASP A 184 0.86 -10.93 -20.55
C ASP A 184 1.54 -11.20 -21.91
N GLN A 185 1.59 -12.46 -22.36
CA GLN A 185 2.12 -12.81 -23.69
C GLN A 185 1.26 -12.25 -24.82
N GLY A 186 -0.06 -12.29 -24.70
CA GLY A 186 -0.99 -11.77 -25.69
C GLY A 186 -0.87 -10.24 -25.87
N PHE A 187 -0.81 -9.49 -24.78
CA PHE A 187 -0.64 -8.03 -24.80
C PHE A 187 0.78 -7.61 -25.22
N ALA A 188 1.81 -8.42 -24.95
CA ALA A 188 3.18 -8.11 -25.37
C ALA A 188 3.39 -8.12 -26.90
N VAL A 189 2.50 -8.77 -27.66
CA VAL A 189 2.54 -8.78 -29.14
C VAL A 189 1.92 -7.51 -29.73
N ILE A 190 1.20 -6.72 -28.92
CA ILE A 190 0.54 -5.49 -29.33
C ILE A 190 1.53 -4.33 -29.22
N PRO A 191 1.55 -3.37 -30.16
CA PRO A 191 2.41 -2.20 -30.06
C PRO A 191 2.26 -1.47 -28.72
N VAL A 192 3.39 -1.18 -28.06
CA VAL A 192 3.45 -0.61 -26.70
C VAL A 192 2.77 0.76 -26.60
N ASN A 193 2.70 1.51 -27.71
CA ASN A 193 2.00 2.78 -27.79
C ASN A 193 0.47 2.65 -27.84
N MET A 194 -0.08 1.45 -28.01
CA MET A 194 -1.51 1.21 -28.11
C MET A 194 -2.15 0.77 -26.79
N VAL A 195 -1.34 0.21 -25.88
CA VAL A 195 -1.80 -0.39 -24.63
C VAL A 195 -1.10 0.25 -23.45
N GLN A 196 -1.87 0.90 -22.59
CA GLN A 196 -1.45 1.34 -21.27
C GLN A 196 -1.75 0.23 -20.26
N ILE A 197 -0.78 -0.09 -19.39
CA ILE A 197 -0.93 -1.14 -18.39
C ILE A 197 -0.90 -0.52 -17.00
N LEU A 198 -1.95 -0.74 -16.22
CA LEU A 198 -2.05 -0.30 -14.84
C LEU A 198 -1.87 -1.50 -13.90
N THR A 199 -0.68 -1.62 -13.29
CA THR A 199 -0.25 -2.83 -12.54
C THR A 199 -0.47 -2.80 -11.03
N ASP A 200 -1.02 -1.72 -10.48
CA ASP A 200 -0.82 -1.41 -9.06
C ASP A 200 -2.09 -1.04 -8.28
N ILE A 201 -3.21 -1.75 -8.49
CA ILE A 201 -4.40 -1.58 -7.63
C ILE A 201 -4.03 -1.78 -6.14
N HIS A 202 -3.03 -2.61 -5.83
CA HIS A 202 -2.61 -2.86 -4.45
C HIS A 202 -1.77 -1.73 -3.82
N GLN A 203 -0.80 -1.12 -4.51
CA GLN A 203 -0.10 0.05 -3.95
C GLN A 203 -1.07 1.23 -3.74
N ILE A 204 -2.11 1.34 -4.58
CA ILE A 204 -3.14 2.38 -4.48
C ILE A 204 -4.16 2.09 -3.35
N LEU A 205 -4.36 0.81 -2.99
CA LEU A 205 -5.14 0.39 -1.81
C LEU A 205 -4.28 0.25 -0.54
N GLU A 206 -2.94 0.36 -0.64
CA GLU A 206 -2.01 0.37 0.50
C GLU A 206 -2.01 1.73 1.20
N ASP A 207 -2.20 2.82 0.44
CA ASP A 207 -2.65 4.09 1.00
C ASP A 207 -4.14 3.95 1.34
N VAL A 208 -4.47 4.04 2.64
CA VAL A 208 -5.86 4.08 3.09
C VAL A 208 -6.52 5.30 2.44
N PRO A 209 -7.48 5.14 1.50
CA PRO A 209 -8.18 6.30 0.96
C PRO A 209 -8.93 6.95 2.12
N ARG A 210 -8.74 8.26 2.30
CA ARG A 210 -9.57 9.06 3.22
C ARG A 210 -11.03 8.81 2.82
N GLY A 211 -11.82 8.20 3.72
CA GLY A 211 -13.18 7.76 3.44
C GLY A 211 -13.47 6.28 3.70
N MET A 212 -12.45 5.43 3.90
CA MET A 212 -12.66 4.02 4.27
C MET A 212 -13.46 3.82 5.58
N GLU A 213 -13.51 4.82 6.46
CA GLU A 213 -14.41 4.85 7.62
C GLU A 213 -15.88 4.68 7.21
N SER A 214 -16.32 5.21 6.06
CA SER A 214 -17.68 5.03 5.55
C SER A 214 -17.90 3.61 5.00
N LEU A 215 -16.86 2.95 4.51
CA LEU A 215 -16.88 1.56 4.03
C LEU A 215 -17.06 0.58 5.20
N TYR A 216 -16.30 0.81 6.27
CA TYR A 216 -16.47 0.09 7.54
C TYR A 216 -17.79 0.45 8.22
N LYS A 217 -18.18 1.73 8.23
CA LYS A 217 -19.46 2.21 8.74
C LYS A 217 -20.63 1.65 7.94
N ARG A 218 -20.49 1.41 6.63
CA ARG A 218 -21.53 0.81 5.78
C ARG A 218 -21.52 -0.71 5.81
N ALA A 219 -20.39 -1.40 6.03
CA ALA A 219 -20.41 -2.81 6.43
C ALA A 219 -21.08 -2.97 7.81
N LEU A 220 -20.79 -2.06 8.75
CA LEU A 220 -21.45 -1.95 10.06
C LEU A 220 -22.91 -1.50 9.95
N ASP A 221 -23.29 -0.69 8.96
CA ASP A 221 -24.66 -0.26 8.71
C ASP A 221 -25.45 -1.33 7.93
N TYR A 222 -24.81 -2.11 7.07
CA TYR A 222 -25.41 -3.31 6.47
C TYR A 222 -25.65 -4.37 7.55
N MET A 223 -24.70 -4.51 8.49
CA MET A 223 -24.87 -5.26 9.74
C MET A 223 -25.96 -4.64 10.63
N SER A 224 -26.32 -3.35 10.51
CA SER A 224 -27.33 -2.67 11.32
C SER A 224 -28.74 -2.65 10.71
N HIS A 225 -28.87 -2.72 9.38
CA HIS A 225 -30.14 -2.56 8.65
C HIS A 225 -30.99 -3.84 8.59
N PHE A 226 -30.38 -5.02 8.79
CA PHE A 226 -31.12 -6.26 9.00
C PHE A 226 -31.01 -6.67 10.47
N GLY A 227 -32.08 -6.55 11.25
CA GLY A 227 -32.11 -6.95 12.66
C GLY A 227 -31.60 -8.39 12.89
N ARG A 228 -31.88 -9.30 11.94
CA ARG A 228 -31.41 -10.69 11.94
C ARG A 228 -29.91 -10.83 11.61
N GLY A 229 -29.37 -10.00 10.70
CA GLY A 229 -27.97 -10.02 10.30
C GLY A 229 -27.02 -9.49 11.39
N LYS A 230 -27.47 -8.50 12.18
CA LYS A 230 -26.72 -7.92 13.31
C LYS A 230 -26.42 -8.95 14.39
N GLU A 231 -27.45 -9.66 14.85
CA GLU A 231 -27.31 -10.70 15.86
C GLU A 231 -26.54 -11.89 15.31
N LEU A 232 -26.82 -12.33 14.08
CA LEU A 232 -26.13 -13.46 13.46
C LEU A 232 -24.62 -13.21 13.28
N ALA A 233 -24.22 -12.08 12.69
CA ALA A 233 -22.80 -11.74 12.47
C ALA A 233 -22.02 -11.58 13.78
N LYS A 234 -22.66 -10.96 14.78
CA LYS A 234 -22.10 -10.80 16.12
C LYS A 234 -21.89 -12.14 16.81
N THR A 235 -22.91 -13.00 16.78
CA THR A 235 -22.85 -14.32 17.39
C THR A 235 -21.79 -15.18 16.68
N ILE A 236 -21.72 -15.13 15.34
CA ILE A 236 -20.64 -15.78 14.56
C ILE A 236 -19.25 -15.31 15.02
N LEU A 237 -19.01 -13.99 15.10
CA LEU A 237 -17.72 -13.45 15.53
C LEU A 237 -17.38 -13.82 16.97
N VAL A 238 -18.35 -13.79 17.87
CA VAL A 238 -18.17 -14.20 19.28
C VAL A 238 -17.81 -15.68 19.37
N TRP A 239 -18.54 -16.55 18.69
CA TRP A 239 -18.28 -17.99 18.70
C TRP A 239 -16.95 -18.32 18.01
N ALA A 240 -16.61 -17.66 16.91
CA ALA A 240 -15.31 -17.82 16.25
C ALA A 240 -14.12 -17.30 17.09
N ALA A 241 -14.31 -16.21 17.85
CA ALA A 241 -13.27 -15.61 18.70
C ALA A 241 -13.10 -16.29 20.06
N CYS A 242 -14.19 -16.83 20.63
CA CYS A 242 -14.21 -17.44 21.96
C CYS A 242 -14.06 -18.97 21.93
N ALA A 243 -14.13 -19.61 20.75
CA ALA A 243 -13.97 -21.05 20.64
C ALA A 243 -12.53 -21.49 20.96
N VAL A 244 -12.41 -22.40 21.94
CA VAL A 244 -11.14 -22.97 22.39
C VAL A 244 -10.48 -23.88 21.33
N ARG A 245 -11.27 -24.41 20.39
CA ARG A 245 -10.79 -25.21 19.24
C ARG A 245 -11.46 -24.74 17.95
N PRO A 246 -10.86 -24.95 16.77
CA PRO A 246 -11.52 -24.68 15.50
C PRO A 246 -12.86 -25.40 15.46
N MET A 247 -13.95 -24.64 15.32
CA MET A 247 -15.30 -25.22 15.28
C MET A 247 -15.65 -25.55 13.84
N THR A 248 -16.24 -26.73 13.63
CA THR A 248 -16.78 -27.07 12.32
C THR A 248 -17.98 -26.17 11.98
N ILE A 249 -18.30 -25.97 10.70
CA ILE A 249 -19.51 -25.24 10.26
C ILE A 249 -20.75 -25.80 10.95
N GLY A 250 -20.86 -27.13 11.10
CA GLY A 250 -21.99 -27.77 11.79
C GLY A 250 -22.03 -27.50 13.29
N GLU A 251 -20.88 -27.38 13.95
CA GLU A 251 -20.80 -26.98 15.36
C GLU A 251 -21.15 -25.51 15.55
N LEU A 252 -20.71 -24.64 14.63
CA LEU A 252 -21.06 -23.23 14.62
C LEU A 252 -22.55 -23.03 14.34
N ASP A 253 -23.15 -23.76 13.39
CA ASP A 253 -24.60 -23.74 13.11
C ASP A 253 -25.40 -24.24 14.33
N GLY A 254 -24.91 -25.28 15.01
CA GLY A 254 -25.49 -25.75 16.27
C GLY A 254 -25.38 -24.71 17.40
N ALA A 255 -24.26 -24.01 17.51
CA ALA A 255 -24.08 -22.93 18.49
C ALA A 255 -24.99 -21.72 18.19
N LEU A 256 -25.14 -21.34 16.93
CA LEU A 256 -26.07 -20.30 16.49
C LEU A 256 -27.53 -20.69 16.78
N THR A 257 -27.88 -21.95 16.55
CA THR A 257 -29.21 -22.48 16.90
C THR A 257 -29.47 -22.41 18.41
N LEU A 258 -28.45 -22.61 19.25
CA LEU A 258 -28.59 -22.55 20.71
C LEU A 258 -28.65 -21.13 21.26
N ASP A 259 -27.89 -20.21 20.68
CA ASP A 259 -27.69 -18.86 21.23
C ASP A 259 -28.73 -17.85 20.69
N ILE A 260 -29.13 -17.98 19.43
CA ILE A 260 -30.08 -17.07 18.77
C ILE A 260 -31.29 -17.78 18.13
N GLN A 261 -31.44 -19.10 18.32
CA GLN A 261 -32.52 -19.91 17.72
C GLN A 261 -32.62 -19.78 16.19
N ASP A 262 -31.50 -19.52 15.53
CA ASP A 262 -31.44 -19.32 14.09
C ASP A 262 -30.74 -20.50 13.39
N THR A 263 -31.22 -20.85 12.21
CA THR A 263 -30.64 -21.89 11.34
C THR A 263 -30.45 -21.34 9.94
N SER A 264 -29.23 -21.47 9.41
CA SER A 264 -28.89 -20.96 8.08
C SER A 264 -28.59 -22.11 7.12
N PRO A 265 -29.30 -22.22 5.98
CA PRO A 265 -29.12 -23.36 5.05
C PRO A 265 -27.78 -23.32 4.30
N ASN A 266 -27.02 -22.22 4.39
CA ASN A 266 -25.67 -22.11 3.84
C ASN A 266 -24.82 -21.15 4.69
N LEU A 267 -24.40 -21.63 5.87
CA LEU A 267 -23.65 -20.84 6.84
C LEU A 267 -22.31 -20.33 6.27
N GLU A 268 -21.66 -21.08 5.38
CA GLU A 268 -20.38 -20.70 4.77
C GLU A 268 -20.49 -19.46 3.88
N ALA A 269 -21.49 -19.44 2.99
CA ALA A 269 -21.80 -18.26 2.18
C ALA A 269 -22.28 -17.09 3.05
N THR A 270 -22.95 -17.38 4.16
CA THR A 270 -23.44 -16.39 5.12
C THR A 270 -22.31 -15.75 5.91
N ILE A 271 -21.29 -16.51 6.33
CA ILE A 271 -20.07 -16.00 6.97
C ILE A 271 -19.29 -15.12 5.99
N ALA A 272 -19.10 -15.59 4.75
CA ALA A 272 -18.42 -14.81 3.71
C ALA A 272 -19.15 -13.49 3.39
N ALA A 273 -20.49 -13.50 3.39
CA ALA A 273 -21.32 -12.33 3.13
C ALA A 273 -21.40 -11.35 4.31
N LEU A 274 -21.51 -11.84 5.55
CA LEU A 274 -21.74 -11.02 6.76
C LEU A 274 -20.46 -10.61 7.48
N CYS A 275 -19.46 -11.49 7.52
CA CYS A 275 -18.20 -11.28 8.25
C CYS A 275 -17.02 -10.98 7.32
N GLY A 276 -17.19 -11.06 6.00
CA GLY A 276 -16.15 -10.74 5.02
C GLY A 276 -14.87 -11.56 5.24
N GLN A 277 -13.72 -10.89 5.30
CA GLN A 277 -12.42 -11.54 5.58
C GLN A 277 -12.12 -11.76 7.08
N LEU A 278 -13.04 -11.38 7.97
CA LEU A 278 -12.82 -11.47 9.43
C LEU A 278 -12.92 -12.90 9.96
N VAL A 279 -13.57 -13.80 9.20
CA VAL A 279 -13.75 -15.21 9.55
C VAL A 279 -13.52 -16.04 8.29
N ILE A 280 -12.42 -16.80 8.24
CA ILE A 280 -12.10 -17.71 7.14
C ILE A 280 -12.39 -19.15 7.59
N VAL A 281 -13.12 -19.88 6.75
CA VAL A 281 -13.39 -21.30 6.95
C VAL A 281 -12.30 -22.11 6.24
N ASP A 282 -11.62 -22.99 6.95
CA ASP A 282 -10.56 -23.84 6.41
C ASP A 282 -11.12 -24.91 5.44
N LYS A 283 -10.25 -25.59 4.67
CA LYS A 283 -10.65 -26.65 3.72
C LYS A 283 -11.35 -27.86 4.38
N GLN A 284 -11.33 -27.94 5.71
CA GLN A 284 -11.96 -28.99 6.52
C GLN A 284 -13.26 -28.50 7.16
N GLY A 285 -13.74 -27.30 6.79
CA GLY A 285 -14.96 -26.69 7.29
C GLY A 285 -14.83 -26.20 8.72
N ARG A 286 -13.63 -25.81 9.19
CA ARG A 286 -13.39 -25.33 10.56
C ARG A 286 -13.02 -23.85 10.57
N SER A 287 -13.44 -23.14 11.62
CA SER A 287 -13.12 -21.71 11.78
C SER A 287 -12.78 -21.39 13.24
N ASN A 288 -11.59 -20.84 13.46
CA ASN A 288 -11.25 -20.00 14.60
C ASN A 288 -10.16 -18.98 14.21
N VAL A 289 -9.81 -18.09 15.14
CA VAL A 289 -8.79 -17.05 14.89
C VAL A 289 -7.41 -17.64 14.55
N LEU A 290 -7.08 -18.85 15.05
CA LEU A 290 -5.81 -19.51 14.76
C LEU A 290 -5.73 -20.07 13.33
N THR A 291 -6.80 -20.70 12.83
CA THR A 291 -6.89 -21.12 11.41
C THR A 291 -6.80 -19.93 10.46
N TRP A 292 -7.32 -18.78 10.89
CA TRP A 292 -7.23 -17.55 10.11
C TRP A 292 -5.81 -16.96 10.09
N ILE A 293 -5.10 -16.95 11.23
CA ILE A 293 -3.69 -16.56 11.29
C ILE A 293 -2.83 -17.49 10.42
N GLU A 294 -3.07 -18.80 10.46
CA GLU A 294 -2.37 -19.77 9.60
C GLU A 294 -2.62 -19.47 8.11
N ALA A 295 -3.88 -19.28 7.70
CA ALA A 295 -4.22 -18.97 6.32
C ALA A 295 -3.62 -17.65 5.82
N ILE A 296 -3.54 -16.63 6.67
CA ILE A 296 -2.86 -15.37 6.33
C ILE A 296 -1.34 -15.58 6.25
N ALA A 297 -0.74 -16.35 7.16
CA ALA A 297 0.68 -16.67 7.10
C ALA A 297 1.05 -17.47 5.83
N ASP A 298 0.18 -18.38 5.38
CA ASP A 298 0.31 -19.07 4.08
C ASP A 298 0.35 -18.09 2.90
N SER A 299 -0.37 -16.97 2.98
CA SER A 299 -0.35 -15.92 1.95
C SER A 299 0.92 -15.06 1.93
N GLN A 300 1.81 -15.23 2.93
CA GLN A 300 3.02 -14.45 3.17
C GLN A 300 2.80 -12.95 3.42
N ASP A 301 1.56 -12.49 3.53
CA ASP A 301 1.21 -11.10 3.80
C ASP A 301 0.61 -10.94 5.21
N LEU A 302 1.48 -10.87 6.22
CA LEU A 302 1.06 -10.69 7.61
C LEU A 302 0.51 -9.28 7.91
N THR A 303 0.55 -8.35 6.95
CA THR A 303 -0.01 -7.00 7.14
C THR A 303 -1.53 -7.06 7.32
N GLN A 304 -2.19 -8.08 6.79
CA GLN A 304 -3.63 -8.29 6.96
C GLN A 304 -4.02 -8.51 8.43
N LEU A 305 -3.17 -9.14 9.24
CA LEU A 305 -3.40 -9.31 10.68
C LEU A 305 -3.33 -7.98 11.42
N VAL A 306 -2.37 -7.13 11.04
CA VAL A 306 -2.21 -5.78 11.62
C VAL A 306 -3.39 -4.89 11.22
N ARG A 307 -3.86 -5.00 9.97
CA ARG A 307 -5.08 -4.30 9.50
C ARG A 307 -6.30 -4.74 10.28
N ALA A 308 -6.51 -6.05 10.40
CA ALA A 308 -7.63 -6.58 11.15
C ALA A 308 -7.60 -6.22 12.64
N SER A 309 -6.40 -6.14 13.25
CA SER A 309 -6.24 -5.57 14.59
C SER A 309 -6.78 -4.13 14.66
N LYS A 310 -6.39 -3.25 13.71
CA LYS A 310 -6.89 -1.87 13.64
C LYS A 310 -8.42 -1.82 13.45
N HIS A 311 -8.97 -2.69 12.61
CA HIS A 311 -10.41 -2.79 12.39
C HIS A 311 -11.17 -3.23 13.66
N LEU A 312 -10.63 -4.21 14.38
CA LEU A 312 -11.17 -4.61 15.68
C LEU A 312 -11.12 -3.47 16.69
N LYS A 313 -10.06 -2.64 16.71
CA LYS A 313 -10.00 -1.44 17.58
C LYS A 313 -11.10 -0.44 17.25
N ALA A 314 -11.22 -0.07 15.97
CA ALA A 314 -12.24 0.87 15.53
C ALA A 314 -13.66 0.38 15.84
N TYR A 315 -13.93 -0.92 15.65
CA TYR A 315 -15.20 -1.54 16.01
C TYR A 315 -15.48 -1.46 17.52
N MET A 316 -14.48 -1.72 18.35
CA MET A 316 -14.62 -1.61 19.80
C MET A 316 -14.89 -0.17 20.24
N ASP A 317 -14.15 0.80 19.71
CA ASP A 317 -14.33 2.22 20.03
C ASP A 317 -15.76 2.67 19.70
N TRP A 318 -16.36 2.13 18.64
CA TRP A 318 -17.76 2.33 18.30
C TRP A 318 -18.71 1.64 19.30
N CYS A 319 -18.46 0.38 19.67
CA CYS A 319 -19.30 -0.36 20.60
C CYS A 319 -19.30 0.16 22.05
N VAL A 320 -18.29 0.96 22.46
CA VAL A 320 -18.25 1.61 23.78
C VAL A 320 -19.47 2.52 24.00
N VAL A 321 -20.10 3.00 22.92
CA VAL A 321 -21.33 3.80 22.99
C VAL A 321 -22.58 2.95 23.32
N GLU A 322 -22.60 1.67 22.95
CA GLU A 322 -23.79 0.78 23.09
C GLU A 322 -23.66 -0.30 24.20
N ARG A 323 -22.45 -0.62 24.69
CA ARG A 323 -22.23 -1.68 25.70
C ARG A 323 -21.22 -1.31 26.79
N SER A 324 -21.38 -1.96 27.95
CA SER A 324 -20.42 -1.84 29.06
C SER A 324 -19.05 -2.43 28.68
N PRO A 325 -17.94 -1.72 28.94
CA PRO A 325 -16.57 -2.23 28.72
C PRO A 325 -16.21 -3.47 29.55
N LEU A 326 -17.05 -3.87 30.51
CA LEU A 326 -16.85 -5.02 31.40
C LEU A 326 -17.35 -6.35 30.80
N ASP A 327 -18.08 -6.30 29.68
CA ASP A 327 -18.58 -7.49 28.97
C ASP A 327 -17.42 -8.47 28.66
N PRO A 328 -17.47 -9.73 29.14
CA PRO A 328 -16.44 -10.73 28.89
C PRO A 328 -16.11 -10.93 27.40
N GLN A 329 -17.09 -10.82 26.51
CA GLN A 329 -16.90 -10.93 25.06
C GLN A 329 -16.11 -9.73 24.50
N MET A 330 -16.40 -8.53 25.01
CA MET A 330 -15.69 -7.31 24.61
C MET A 330 -14.24 -7.32 25.09
N ARG A 331 -13.98 -7.87 26.28
CA ARG A 331 -12.60 -8.08 26.78
C ARG A 331 -11.82 -9.08 25.92
N ALA A 332 -12.45 -10.17 25.47
CA ALA A 332 -11.81 -11.14 24.58
C ALA A 332 -11.47 -10.51 23.22
N LEU A 333 -12.37 -9.74 22.61
CA LEU A 333 -12.11 -9.02 21.36
C LEU A 333 -10.99 -7.99 21.49
N ARG A 334 -10.91 -7.29 22.64
CA ARG A 334 -9.83 -6.35 22.93
C ARG A 334 -8.46 -7.03 23.01
N GLN A 335 -8.42 -8.19 23.68
CA GLN A 335 -7.20 -8.99 23.77
C GLN A 335 -6.80 -9.55 22.39
N TRP A 336 -7.75 -10.06 21.60
CA TRP A 336 -7.47 -10.49 20.22
C TRP A 336 -6.96 -9.35 19.34
N SER A 337 -7.53 -8.15 19.45
CA SER A 337 -7.02 -6.99 18.73
C SER A 337 -5.55 -6.70 19.07
N MET A 338 -5.16 -6.79 20.34
CA MET A 338 -3.77 -6.64 20.76
C MET A 338 -2.88 -7.78 20.21
N ASP A 339 -3.32 -9.03 20.38
CA ASP A 339 -2.58 -10.21 19.95
C ASP A 339 -2.32 -10.19 18.43
N LEU A 340 -3.32 -9.84 17.62
CA LEU A 340 -3.20 -9.79 16.15
C LEU A 340 -2.22 -8.73 15.64
N ALA A 341 -1.98 -7.65 16.40
CA ALA A 341 -0.92 -6.70 16.07
C ALA A 341 0.46 -7.19 16.51
N ARG A 342 0.54 -7.91 17.63
CA ARG A 342 1.80 -8.33 18.25
C ARG A 342 2.37 -9.62 17.66
N ILE A 343 1.51 -10.53 17.22
CA ILE A 343 1.92 -11.82 16.64
C ILE A 343 2.78 -11.63 15.38
N PRO A 344 2.38 -10.83 14.37
CA PRO A 344 3.24 -10.54 13.23
C PRO A 344 4.57 -9.92 13.68
N ALA A 345 4.52 -8.94 14.59
CA ALA A 345 5.71 -8.23 15.01
C ALA A 345 6.77 -9.12 15.66
N MET A 346 6.36 -10.09 16.50
CA MET A 346 7.31 -10.97 17.19
C MET A 346 7.63 -12.27 16.44
N PHE A 347 6.65 -12.80 15.70
CA PHE A 347 6.72 -14.15 15.16
C PHE A 347 6.63 -14.22 13.63
N ALA A 348 6.75 -13.09 12.91
CA ALA A 348 6.70 -13.06 11.45
C ALA A 348 7.60 -14.11 10.80
N ASN A 349 8.87 -14.20 11.22
CA ASN A 349 9.82 -15.15 10.65
C ASN A 349 9.42 -16.60 10.92
N ALA A 350 8.88 -16.90 12.10
CA ALA A 350 8.42 -18.24 12.45
C ALA A 350 7.17 -18.63 11.63
N LEU A 351 6.23 -17.70 11.50
CA LEU A 351 4.99 -17.89 10.72
C LEU A 351 5.26 -17.98 9.21
N ALA A 352 6.22 -17.21 8.69
CA ALA A 352 6.61 -17.27 7.28
C ALA A 352 7.24 -18.62 6.91
N VAL A 353 7.98 -19.24 7.82
CA VAL A 353 8.59 -20.57 7.61
C VAL A 353 7.59 -21.69 7.87
N SER A 354 6.78 -21.57 8.92
CA SER A 354 5.83 -22.59 9.34
C SER A 354 4.55 -21.96 9.90
N PRO A 355 3.54 -21.70 9.05
CA PRO A 355 2.24 -21.16 9.47
C PRO A 355 1.57 -21.95 10.61
N SER A 356 1.69 -23.28 10.58
CA SER A 356 1.15 -24.20 11.60
C SER A 356 1.81 -24.05 12.98
N ALA A 357 2.90 -23.28 13.11
CA ALA A 357 3.55 -22.98 14.38
C ALA A 357 2.60 -22.27 15.36
N ILE A 358 1.56 -21.60 14.83
CA ILE A 358 0.56 -20.88 15.62
C ILE A 358 -0.22 -21.76 16.60
N TYR A 359 -0.29 -23.07 16.36
CA TYR A 359 -1.05 -23.99 17.21
C TYR A 359 -0.30 -24.49 18.44
N SER A 360 1.01 -24.72 18.33
CA SER A 360 1.77 -25.42 19.38
C SER A 360 3.14 -24.85 19.70
N LEU A 361 3.74 -24.08 18.79
CA LEU A 361 5.11 -23.58 18.94
C LEU A 361 5.13 -22.12 19.40
N ILE A 362 4.22 -21.29 18.89
CA ILE A 362 4.14 -19.85 19.23
C ILE A 362 3.44 -19.60 20.57
N PRO A 363 2.28 -20.22 20.89
CA PRO A 363 1.53 -19.87 22.09
C PRO A 363 2.29 -19.97 23.42
N PRO A 364 3.19 -20.95 23.66
CA PRO A 364 3.97 -21.00 24.90
C PRO A 364 4.87 -19.77 25.15
N PHE A 365 5.19 -19.00 24.11
CA PHE A 365 5.98 -17.77 24.21
C PHE A 365 5.13 -16.50 24.29
N CYS A 366 3.80 -16.62 24.18
CA CYS A 366 2.88 -15.50 24.33
C CYS A 366 2.57 -15.24 25.81
N PRO A 367 2.20 -14.00 26.19
CA PRO A 367 1.85 -13.69 27.56
C PRO A 367 0.69 -14.54 28.08
N THR A 368 0.70 -14.91 29.36
CA THR A 368 -0.31 -15.83 29.92
C THR A 368 -1.73 -15.25 29.91
N GLU A 369 -1.88 -13.92 29.93
CA GLU A 369 -3.19 -13.26 29.80
C GLU A 369 -3.65 -13.07 28.35
N SER A 370 -2.80 -13.32 27.35
CA SER A 370 -3.15 -13.21 25.94
C SER A 370 -4.22 -14.23 25.54
N MET A 371 -5.06 -13.89 24.56
CA MET A 371 -6.09 -14.81 24.07
C MET A 371 -5.46 -15.97 23.31
N ILE A 372 -4.36 -15.74 22.58
CA ILE A 372 -3.64 -16.81 21.91
C ILE A 372 -3.10 -17.86 22.90
N TYR A 373 -2.55 -17.44 24.04
CA TYR A 373 -2.10 -18.38 25.08
C TYR A 373 -3.27 -19.17 25.66
N LYS A 374 -4.40 -18.50 25.96
CA LYS A 374 -5.59 -19.13 26.55
C LYS A 374 -6.29 -20.11 25.61
N VAL A 375 -6.39 -19.77 24.32
CA VAL A 375 -7.06 -20.61 23.31
C VAL A 375 -6.20 -21.82 22.96
N ALA A 376 -4.88 -21.64 22.77
CA ALA A 376 -3.99 -22.74 22.44
C ALA A 376 -3.45 -23.51 23.66
N GLY A 377 -3.69 -23.00 24.88
CA GLY A 377 -3.22 -23.58 26.15
C GLY A 377 -3.63 -25.04 26.38
N SER A 378 -4.72 -25.50 25.74
CA SER A 378 -5.19 -26.88 25.84
C SER A 378 -4.35 -27.90 25.07
N ASN A 379 -3.50 -27.47 24.12
CA ASN A 379 -2.74 -28.33 23.20
C ASN A 379 -1.22 -28.07 23.21
N GLN A 380 -0.68 -27.45 24.26
CA GLN A 380 0.74 -27.13 24.35
C GLN A 380 1.60 -28.41 24.41
N ARG A 381 2.53 -28.54 23.46
CA ARG A 381 3.54 -29.62 23.43
C ARG A 381 4.91 -29.17 23.96
N LEU A 382 5.04 -27.88 24.27
CA LEU A 382 6.26 -27.24 24.74
C LEU A 382 5.93 -26.43 25.98
N GLU A 383 6.79 -26.53 26.99
CA GLU A 383 6.75 -25.74 28.21
C GLU A 383 7.98 -24.84 28.25
N VAL A 384 7.78 -23.54 28.40
CA VAL A 384 8.86 -22.55 28.49
C VAL A 384 9.19 -22.37 29.96
N LEU A 385 10.44 -22.61 30.36
CA LEU A 385 10.88 -22.44 31.76
C LEU A 385 11.47 -21.05 31.97
N GLY A 386 10.95 -20.28 32.93
CA GLY A 386 11.49 -18.96 33.29
C GLY A 386 10.43 -17.98 33.77
N THR A 387 10.74 -16.68 33.68
CA THR A 387 9.80 -15.60 33.98
C THR A 387 8.84 -15.40 32.80
N PHE A 388 7.55 -15.57 33.07
CA PHE A 388 6.50 -15.33 32.09
C PHE A 388 6.05 -13.87 32.16
N ASN A 389 5.80 -13.28 31.00
CA ASN A 389 5.07 -12.02 30.94
C ASN A 389 3.57 -12.32 31.10
N GLU A 390 2.91 -11.60 32.00
CA GLU A 390 1.44 -11.68 32.11
C GLU A 390 0.79 -10.96 30.92
N GLN A 391 1.35 -9.82 30.53
CA GLN A 391 0.87 -8.97 29.43
C GLN A 391 1.96 -8.69 28.39
N TRP A 392 1.55 -8.23 27.21
CA TRP A 392 2.49 -7.75 26.19
C TRP A 392 3.31 -6.56 26.70
N ASP A 393 4.63 -6.57 26.46
CA ASP A 393 5.51 -5.46 26.81
C ASP A 393 5.38 -4.31 25.80
N ASP A 394 5.83 -3.11 26.15
CA ASP A 394 5.79 -1.94 25.23
C ASP A 394 6.74 -2.11 24.03
N ARG A 395 7.69 -3.04 24.14
CA ARG A 395 8.63 -3.36 23.06
C ARG A 395 7.94 -4.20 21.98
N ILE A 396 7.79 -3.63 20.79
CA ILE A 396 7.11 -4.30 19.67
C ILE A 396 8.03 -5.31 18.96
N LEU A 397 9.30 -4.97 18.79
CA LEU A 397 10.28 -5.80 18.09
C LEU A 397 11.66 -5.65 18.73
N CYS A 398 12.42 -6.75 18.77
CA CYS A 398 13.85 -6.74 19.05
C CYS A 398 14.57 -7.59 18.01
N VAL A 399 15.41 -6.97 17.20
CA VAL A 399 16.24 -7.67 16.21
C VAL A 399 17.68 -7.68 16.71
N ASP A 400 18.20 -8.88 16.99
CA ASP A 400 19.57 -9.07 17.43
C ASP A 400 20.47 -9.49 16.26
N PHE A 401 21.30 -8.56 15.81
CA PHE A 401 22.34 -8.80 14.82
C PHE A 401 23.61 -9.29 15.54
N ARG A 402 23.61 -10.55 16.03
CA ARG A 402 24.65 -11.17 16.89
C ARG A 402 26.12 -10.91 16.50
N THR A 403 26.39 -10.51 15.27
CA THR A 403 27.74 -10.27 14.71
C THR A 403 27.90 -8.94 13.96
N GLY A 404 26.85 -8.12 13.85
CA GLY A 404 26.83 -6.92 13.02
C GLY A 404 26.73 -5.62 13.83
N GLN A 405 27.64 -4.67 13.60
CA GLN A 405 27.49 -3.32 14.14
C GLN A 405 26.45 -2.53 13.34
N LEU A 406 25.43 -2.03 14.02
CA LEU A 406 24.47 -1.10 13.44
C LEU A 406 25.17 0.21 13.06
N LYS A 407 24.88 0.74 11.87
CA LYS A 407 25.45 2.01 11.38
C LYS A 407 24.43 3.08 11.09
N ALA A 408 23.30 2.70 10.52
CA ALA A 408 22.22 3.64 10.24
C ALA A 408 20.87 2.94 10.34
N VAL A 409 19.87 3.71 10.77
CA VAL A 409 18.46 3.32 10.77
C VAL A 409 17.67 4.47 10.16
N ARG A 410 16.74 4.18 9.25
CA ARG A 410 15.88 5.19 8.65
C ARG A 410 14.47 4.64 8.48
N TYR A 411 13.50 5.44 8.89
CA TYR A 411 12.09 5.18 8.64
C TYR A 411 11.67 5.85 7.32
N GLY A 412 10.85 5.18 6.52
CA GLY A 412 10.28 5.69 5.28
C GLY A 412 8.80 5.30 5.14
N ASP A 413 8.22 5.61 3.99
CA ASP A 413 6.82 5.30 3.69
C ASP A 413 6.67 3.78 3.54
N GLY A 414 6.06 3.14 4.53
CA GLY A 414 5.81 1.68 4.54
C GLY A 414 7.02 0.80 4.90
N PHE A 415 8.26 1.33 4.90
CA PHE A 415 9.47 0.56 5.16
C PHE A 415 10.39 1.15 6.25
N LEU A 416 11.03 0.26 7.02
CA LEU A 416 12.10 0.55 7.96
C LEU A 416 13.40 -0.05 7.42
N ALA A 417 14.41 0.79 7.19
CA ALA A 417 15.73 0.35 6.75
C ALA A 417 16.73 0.28 7.91
N ILE A 418 17.47 -0.82 7.97
CA ILE A 418 18.57 -1.03 8.92
C ILE A 418 19.85 -1.33 8.15
N ALA A 419 20.87 -0.50 8.31
CA ALA A 419 22.21 -0.72 7.76
C ALA A 419 23.18 -1.28 8.79
N LEU A 420 23.89 -2.32 8.39
CA LEU A 420 24.96 -2.95 9.15
C LEU A 420 26.34 -2.54 8.61
N GLY A 421 27.35 -2.58 9.47
CA GLY A 421 28.74 -2.27 9.12
C GLY A 421 29.36 -3.22 8.10
N SER A 422 28.75 -4.38 7.85
CA SER A 422 29.09 -5.28 6.75
C SER A 422 28.78 -4.69 5.36
N GLY A 423 27.97 -3.63 5.30
CA GLY A 423 27.41 -3.09 4.06
C GLY A 423 26.10 -3.76 3.63
N THR A 424 25.51 -4.57 4.50
CA THR A 424 24.17 -5.13 4.33
C THR A 424 23.13 -4.11 4.80
N VAL A 425 22.12 -3.87 3.98
CA VAL A 425 20.94 -3.08 4.35
C VAL A 425 19.72 -3.98 4.31
N ILE A 426 18.98 -4.06 5.41
CA ILE A 426 17.80 -4.92 5.53
C ILE A 426 16.57 -4.00 5.63
N LEU A 427 15.59 -4.24 4.77
CA LEU A 427 14.30 -3.57 4.79
C LEU A 427 13.26 -4.43 5.51
N TYR A 428 12.50 -3.79 6.38
CA TYR A 428 11.35 -4.36 7.08
C TYR A 428 10.10 -3.56 6.73
N TYR A 429 8.95 -4.22 6.68
CA TYR A 429 7.67 -3.53 6.60
C TYR A 429 7.38 -2.80 7.92
N THR A 430 6.93 -1.55 7.87
CA THR A 430 6.63 -0.78 9.09
C THR A 430 5.38 -1.29 9.81
N ALA A 431 4.40 -1.81 9.05
CA ALA A 431 3.17 -2.34 9.63
C ALA A 431 3.39 -3.71 10.31
N SER A 432 3.93 -4.69 9.57
CA SER A 432 4.07 -6.07 10.04
C SER A 432 5.41 -6.37 10.70
N HIS A 433 6.42 -5.51 10.55
CA HIS A 433 7.80 -5.73 11.01
C HIS A 433 8.47 -6.96 10.41
N GLN A 434 7.89 -7.54 9.35
CA GLN A 434 8.45 -8.65 8.61
C GLN A 434 9.61 -8.17 7.74
N GLU A 435 10.68 -8.97 7.65
CA GLU A 435 11.76 -8.72 6.70
C GLU A 435 11.22 -8.79 5.27
N TYR A 436 11.39 -7.70 4.53
CA TYR A 436 10.99 -7.62 3.13
C TYR A 436 12.12 -8.05 2.19
N LYS A 437 13.28 -7.39 2.30
CA LYS A 437 14.39 -7.61 1.38
C LYS A 437 15.72 -7.14 1.96
N THR A 438 16.79 -7.80 1.53
CA THR A 438 18.17 -7.47 1.89
C THR A 438 18.95 -6.96 0.67
N PHE A 439 19.68 -5.87 0.85
CA PHE A 439 20.49 -5.18 -0.16
C PHE A 439 21.97 -5.22 0.21
N GLY A 440 22.83 -5.47 -0.78
CA GLY A 440 24.29 -5.52 -0.60
C GLY A 440 24.97 -4.28 -1.17
N HIS A 441 25.31 -3.30 -0.33
CA HIS A 441 26.00 -2.08 -0.79
C HIS A 441 27.46 -2.35 -1.16
N GLY A 442 28.14 -3.23 -0.42
CA GLY A 442 29.54 -3.65 -0.65
C GLY A 442 30.58 -2.86 0.16
N GLU A 443 30.15 -1.84 0.91
CA GLU A 443 30.94 -1.13 1.92
C GLU A 443 30.02 -0.72 3.09
N SER A 444 30.60 -0.35 4.24
CA SER A 444 29.82 0.12 5.40
C SER A 444 28.92 1.31 5.01
N VAL A 445 27.61 1.12 5.14
CA VAL A 445 26.61 2.15 4.85
C VAL A 445 26.42 3.01 6.09
N ASN A 446 26.64 4.31 5.95
CA ASN A 446 26.55 5.27 7.07
C ASN A 446 25.27 6.11 7.00
N LEU A 447 24.65 6.26 5.82
CA LEU A 447 23.43 7.04 5.64
C LEU A 447 22.45 6.29 4.74
N ILE A 448 21.16 6.46 5.03
CA ILE A 448 20.05 5.92 4.25
C ILE A 448 18.99 7.02 4.13
N ALA A 449 18.40 7.14 2.95
CA ALA A 449 17.28 8.05 2.69
C ALA A 449 16.24 7.34 1.82
N PHE A 450 14.97 7.59 2.08
CA PHE A 450 13.85 7.17 1.24
C PHE A 450 13.35 8.37 0.46
N LYS A 451 12.95 8.16 -0.79
CA LYS A 451 12.23 9.16 -1.57
C LYS A 451 10.73 8.99 -1.33
N THR A 452 10.10 10.03 -0.78
CA THR A 452 8.67 10.01 -0.43
C THR A 452 7.79 9.72 -1.64
N GLY A 453 6.75 8.91 -1.45
CA GLY A 453 5.80 8.55 -2.51
C GLY A 453 6.40 7.75 -3.68
N SER A 454 7.58 7.14 -3.53
CA SER A 454 8.20 6.33 -4.59
C SER A 454 8.92 5.11 -4.03
N ASP A 455 9.15 4.10 -4.87
CA ASP A 455 9.88 2.89 -4.51
C ASP A 455 11.42 3.06 -4.55
N LEU A 456 11.93 4.28 -4.35
CA LEU A 456 13.37 4.56 -4.40
C LEU A 456 13.99 4.75 -3.01
N MET A 457 15.11 4.09 -2.79
CA MET A 457 15.95 4.23 -1.59
C MET A 457 17.38 4.57 -1.98
N ALA A 458 17.98 5.55 -1.31
CA ALA A 458 19.41 5.84 -1.41
C ALA A 458 20.17 5.29 -0.20
N THR A 459 21.32 4.69 -0.46
CA THR A 459 22.30 4.27 0.55
C THR A 459 23.64 4.92 0.28
N CYS A 460 24.30 5.44 1.31
CA CYS A 460 25.58 6.12 1.15
C CYS A 460 26.64 5.52 2.08
N GLY A 461 27.71 5.03 1.46
CA GLY A 461 28.93 4.64 2.12
C GLY A 461 30.00 5.74 2.01
N ILE A 462 31.24 5.38 2.33
CA ILE A 462 32.36 6.34 2.30
C ILE A 462 32.75 6.68 0.86
N LYS A 463 32.72 5.71 -0.05
CA LYS A 463 33.20 5.90 -1.43
C LYS A 463 32.06 6.06 -2.42
N THR A 464 30.96 5.35 -2.18
CA THR A 464 29.86 5.24 -3.15
C THR A 464 28.52 5.51 -2.48
N ALA A 465 27.65 6.20 -3.21
CA ALA A 465 26.23 6.24 -2.92
C ALA A 465 25.48 5.46 -4.00
N LYS A 466 24.50 4.66 -3.62
CA LYS A 466 23.71 3.84 -4.52
C LYS A 466 22.24 4.17 -4.35
N ILE A 467 21.52 4.17 -5.46
CA ILE A 467 20.07 4.34 -5.50
C ILE A 467 19.50 3.01 -5.94
N TRP A 468 18.55 2.52 -5.16
CA TRP A 468 17.93 1.23 -5.27
C TRP A 468 16.46 1.41 -5.58
N ASP A 469 15.98 0.58 -6.49
CA ASP A 469 14.56 0.33 -6.62
C ASP A 469 14.20 -0.76 -5.61
N ILE A 470 13.35 -0.42 -4.64
CA ILE A 470 12.95 -1.26 -3.51
C ILE A 470 12.27 -2.54 -4.01
N ARG A 471 11.38 -2.39 -5.00
CA ARG A 471 10.53 -3.46 -5.53
C ARG A 471 11.33 -4.50 -6.29
N THR A 472 12.20 -4.08 -7.20
CA THR A 472 13.07 -4.96 -7.99
C THR A 472 14.28 -5.43 -7.20
N GLY A 473 14.76 -4.64 -6.22
CA GLY A 473 16.01 -4.88 -5.52
C GLY A 473 17.26 -4.49 -6.31
N GLN A 474 17.11 -3.86 -7.48
CA GLN A 474 18.22 -3.52 -8.36
C GLN A 474 18.78 -2.13 -8.07
N VAL A 475 20.07 -1.95 -8.36
CA VAL A 475 20.72 -0.63 -8.32
C VAL A 475 20.32 0.14 -9.58
N VAL A 476 19.58 1.23 -9.40
CA VAL A 476 19.21 2.17 -10.47
C VAL A 476 20.42 3.03 -10.84
N HIS A 477 21.09 3.60 -9.83
CA HIS A 477 22.26 4.46 -10.03
C HIS A 477 23.35 4.19 -9.01
N THR A 478 24.61 4.31 -9.46
CA THR A 478 25.79 4.33 -8.59
C THR A 478 26.50 5.67 -8.75
N LEU A 479 26.67 6.38 -7.64
CA LEU A 479 27.22 7.71 -7.52
C LEU A 479 28.53 7.68 -6.74
N VAL A 480 29.39 8.67 -6.98
CA VAL A 480 30.56 8.91 -6.14
C VAL A 480 30.13 9.72 -4.92
N SER A 481 30.34 9.16 -3.73
CA SER A 481 29.99 9.83 -2.48
C SER A 481 30.91 11.03 -2.23
N PRO A 482 30.40 12.17 -1.71
CA PRO A 482 31.25 13.23 -1.17
C PRO A 482 32.23 12.70 -0.12
N PRO A 483 33.41 13.31 0.01
CA PRO A 483 34.31 12.95 1.09
C PRO A 483 33.62 13.15 2.44
N ARG A 484 33.63 12.12 3.30
CA ARG A 484 33.08 12.17 4.67
C ARG A 484 31.61 12.66 4.71
N PRO A 485 30.66 11.88 4.17
CA PRO A 485 29.25 12.26 4.16
C PRO A 485 28.69 12.30 5.59
N LEU A 486 27.76 13.22 5.85
CA LEU A 486 27.20 13.52 7.18
C LEU A 486 25.67 13.42 7.22
N GLY A 487 25.00 13.85 6.15
CA GLY A 487 23.55 13.79 6.01
C GLY A 487 23.16 13.51 4.56
N MET A 488 21.97 12.93 4.37
CA MET A 488 21.44 12.59 3.05
C MET A 488 19.92 12.67 3.06
N GLU A 489 19.34 13.29 2.04
CA GLU A 489 17.90 13.46 1.88
C GLU A 489 17.51 13.63 0.40
N PHE A 490 16.27 13.30 0.06
CA PHE A 490 15.70 13.57 -1.25
C PHE A 490 14.94 14.90 -1.27
N ASP A 491 15.17 15.67 -2.33
CA ASP A 491 14.42 16.87 -2.70
C ASP A 491 13.76 16.61 -4.07
N GLY A 492 12.57 16.01 -4.06
CA GLY A 492 11.90 15.53 -5.27
C GLY A 492 12.78 14.55 -6.07
N ASP A 493 13.21 14.96 -7.26
CA ASP A 493 14.09 14.18 -8.15
C ASP A 493 15.59 14.45 -7.91
N MET A 494 15.95 15.23 -6.90
CA MET A 494 17.34 15.47 -6.52
C MET A 494 17.70 14.73 -5.24
N LEU A 495 18.88 14.13 -5.22
CA LEU A 495 19.49 13.59 -4.01
C LEU A 495 20.49 14.62 -3.46
N LEU A 496 20.36 14.99 -2.20
CA LEU A 496 21.28 15.87 -1.48
C LEU A 496 22.13 15.04 -0.53
N ILE A 497 23.46 15.23 -0.56
CA ILE A 497 24.40 14.63 0.39
C ILE A 497 25.31 15.71 0.94
N SER A 498 25.25 15.96 2.24
CA SER A 498 26.11 16.92 2.93
C SER A 498 27.42 16.26 3.39
N SER A 499 28.50 17.04 3.36
CA SER A 499 29.87 16.59 3.69
C SER A 499 30.43 17.35 4.88
N ARG A 500 31.34 16.71 5.63
CA ARG A 500 32.21 17.37 6.63
C ARG A 500 33.08 18.51 6.08
N ASN A 501 33.15 18.68 4.77
CA ASN A 501 33.89 19.77 4.14
C ASN A 501 33.03 21.03 3.91
N ASN A 502 31.92 21.18 4.64
CA ASN A 502 30.98 22.30 4.51
C ASN A 502 30.40 22.47 3.11
N CYS A 503 30.10 21.35 2.43
CA CYS A 503 29.49 21.36 1.10
C CYS A 503 28.37 20.33 0.94
N ILE A 504 27.29 20.71 0.27
CA ILE A 504 26.21 19.81 -0.18
C ILE A 504 26.52 19.42 -1.62
N GLY A 505 26.62 18.13 -1.87
CA GLY A 505 26.50 17.59 -3.22
C GLY A 505 25.03 17.41 -3.58
N SER A 506 24.63 17.83 -4.77
CA SER A 506 23.33 17.50 -5.35
C SER A 506 23.49 16.67 -6.62
N TRP A 507 22.61 15.69 -6.80
CA TRP A 507 22.53 14.86 -8.01
C TRP A 507 21.09 14.83 -8.51
N LYS A 508 20.88 15.22 -9.76
CA LYS A 508 19.58 15.10 -10.43
C LYS A 508 19.40 13.69 -10.99
N LEU A 509 18.29 13.04 -10.64
CA LEU A 509 17.96 11.68 -11.03
C LEU A 509 17.08 11.72 -12.28
N GLY A 510 17.71 11.73 -13.46
CA GLY A 510 17.02 11.72 -14.75
C GLY A 510 17.14 10.39 -15.48
N HIS A 511 16.21 10.12 -16.41
CA HIS A 511 16.09 8.85 -17.12
C HIS A 511 17.30 8.41 -17.97
N ASN A 512 18.21 9.32 -18.39
CA ASN A 512 19.37 8.92 -19.21
C ASN A 512 20.53 9.95 -19.30
N VAL A 513 20.70 10.81 -18.30
CA VAL A 513 21.88 11.68 -18.22
C VAL A 513 22.59 11.35 -16.92
N ARG A 514 23.92 11.16 -17.00
CA ARG A 514 24.73 10.85 -15.82
C ARG A 514 24.36 11.81 -14.68
N PRO A 515 24.21 11.32 -13.46
CA PRO A 515 23.84 12.15 -12.32
C PRO A 515 24.96 13.20 -12.13
N GLU A 516 24.67 14.43 -12.53
CA GLU A 516 25.62 15.53 -12.50
C GLU A 516 25.77 15.98 -11.04
N SER A 517 27.01 15.94 -10.53
CA SER A 517 27.29 16.34 -9.16
C SER A 517 27.56 17.84 -9.11
N VAL A 518 26.65 18.62 -8.52
CA VAL A 518 26.91 20.01 -8.20
C VAL A 518 27.32 20.09 -6.74
N ARG A 519 28.56 20.54 -6.46
CA ARG A 519 29.01 20.79 -5.09
C ARG A 519 28.79 22.25 -4.75
N ARG A 520 27.96 22.50 -3.74
CA ARG A 520 27.63 23.83 -3.25
C ARG A 520 28.17 23.97 -1.82
N PRO A 521 29.18 24.82 -1.56
CA PRO A 521 29.57 25.15 -0.20
C PRO A 521 28.43 25.89 0.49
N TRP A 522 28.13 25.53 1.75
CA TRP A 522 27.24 26.37 2.57
C TRP A 522 28.09 27.36 3.35
N GLY A 523 27.78 28.66 3.21
CA GLY A 523 28.54 29.75 3.84
C GLY A 523 29.70 30.32 3.01
N ASP A 524 29.56 30.38 1.67
CA ASP A 524 30.59 30.95 0.78
C ASP A 524 30.58 32.50 0.71
N ALA A 525 31.69 33.07 0.26
CA ALA A 525 32.07 34.48 0.33
C ALA A 525 31.17 35.50 -0.40
N ASN A 526 30.11 35.06 -1.08
CA ASN A 526 29.14 35.93 -1.77
C ASN A 526 27.98 36.39 -0.88
N THR A 527 27.86 35.85 0.34
CA THR A 527 26.91 36.39 1.34
C THR A 527 27.38 37.78 1.84
N PRO A 528 26.49 38.78 1.93
CA PRO A 528 26.80 40.12 2.46
C PRO A 528 27.50 40.03 3.83
N GLU A 529 28.41 40.96 4.13
CA GLU A 529 29.25 40.92 5.35
C GLU A 529 28.45 40.80 6.68
N ALA A 530 27.16 41.17 6.67
CA ALA A 530 26.23 41.02 7.79
C ALA A 530 25.85 39.56 8.13
N ASN A 531 26.04 38.61 7.20
CA ASN A 531 25.71 37.19 7.35
C ASN A 531 26.95 36.30 7.58
N ARG A 532 28.12 36.88 7.85
CA ARG A 532 29.34 36.12 8.18
C ARG A 532 29.28 35.58 9.60
N ILE A 533 29.15 34.27 9.74
CA ILE A 533 29.40 33.56 10.99
C ILE A 533 30.80 32.94 10.91
N PRO A 534 31.57 32.86 12.01
CA PRO A 534 32.84 32.17 11.99
C PRO A 534 32.57 30.68 11.87
N LEU A 535 32.65 30.15 10.64
CA LEU A 535 32.76 28.72 10.39
C LEU A 535 34.04 28.23 11.07
N SER A 536 33.91 27.78 12.31
CA SER A 536 35.02 27.34 13.15
C SER A 536 35.11 25.81 13.10
N GLY A 537 35.65 25.29 12.01
CA GLY A 537 36.07 23.91 11.92
C GLY A 537 35.09 22.97 11.24
N VAL A 538 35.19 21.69 11.59
CA VAL A 538 34.49 20.58 10.92
C VAL A 538 33.18 20.30 11.64
N PRO A 539 32.04 20.20 10.94
CA PRO A 539 30.76 19.92 11.57
C PRO A 539 30.75 18.53 12.21
N CYS A 540 30.14 18.43 13.40
CA CYS A 540 30.06 17.20 14.17
C CYS A 540 28.76 16.43 13.91
N ALA A 541 27.65 17.15 13.74
CA ALA A 541 26.32 16.61 13.43
C ALA A 541 25.58 17.55 12.47
N LEU A 542 24.62 17.00 11.72
CA LEU A 542 23.90 17.74 10.70
C LEU A 542 22.52 17.10 10.48
N ALA A 543 21.48 17.92 10.33
CA ALA A 543 20.16 17.50 9.88
C ALA A 543 19.75 18.34 8.66
N LEU A 544 19.38 17.66 7.59
CA LEU A 544 18.74 18.25 6.41
C LEU A 544 17.23 18.02 6.54
N SER A 545 16.45 19.01 6.14
CA SER A 545 15.01 18.89 5.91
C SER A 545 14.65 19.66 4.65
N THR A 546 14.18 18.94 3.63
CA THR A 546 13.67 19.54 2.38
C THR A 546 12.23 20.04 2.56
N SER A 547 11.45 19.43 3.44
CA SER A 547 10.08 19.86 3.77
C SER A 547 10.00 21.21 4.48
N HIS A 548 11.04 21.57 5.25
CA HIS A 548 11.13 22.85 5.94
C HIS A 548 12.15 23.82 5.33
N CYS A 549 12.72 23.48 4.17
CA CYS A 549 13.81 24.23 3.53
C CYS A 549 14.94 24.59 4.51
N MET A 550 15.30 23.65 5.40
CA MET A 550 16.18 23.95 6.53
C MET A 550 17.37 23.01 6.60
N LEU A 551 18.55 23.59 6.86
CA LEU A 551 19.77 22.87 7.18
C LEU A 551 20.24 23.27 8.58
N ALA A 552 20.22 22.31 9.51
CA ALA A 552 20.75 22.48 10.86
C ALA A 552 22.14 21.84 10.95
N VAL A 553 23.15 22.63 11.30
CA VAL A 553 24.56 22.20 11.40
C VAL A 553 25.08 22.46 12.79
N ALA A 554 25.69 21.45 13.41
CA ALA A 554 26.39 21.60 14.68
C ALA A 554 27.91 21.58 14.48
N TYR A 555 28.58 22.50 15.16
CA TYR A 555 30.03 22.56 15.27
C TYR A 555 30.46 22.36 16.72
N ASN A 556 31.68 21.89 16.94
CA ASN A 556 32.19 21.68 18.30
C ASN A 556 32.27 23.02 19.05
N GLY A 557 31.62 23.08 20.22
CA GLY A 557 31.63 24.26 21.07
C GLY A 557 30.70 25.39 20.62
N GLN A 558 29.82 25.13 19.65
CA GLN A 558 28.84 26.11 19.16
C GLN A 558 27.41 25.55 19.30
N PRO A 559 26.39 26.43 19.43
CA PRO A 559 24.99 26.04 19.26
C PRO A 559 24.72 25.46 17.87
N SER A 560 23.55 24.84 17.68
CA SER A 560 23.12 24.46 16.33
C SER A 560 22.87 25.71 15.48
N ILE A 561 23.51 25.75 14.32
CA ILE A 561 23.42 26.83 13.33
C ILE A 561 22.41 26.41 12.28
N LEU A 562 21.45 27.29 11.98
CA LEU A 562 20.36 27.08 11.04
C LEU A 562 20.62 27.87 9.77
N TRP A 563 20.43 27.21 8.65
CA TRP A 563 20.52 27.76 7.31
C TRP A 563 19.19 27.57 6.60
N ASP A 564 18.77 28.62 5.91
CA ASP A 564 17.67 28.57 4.96
C ASP A 564 18.20 28.05 3.63
N MET A 565 17.64 26.93 3.16
CA MET A 565 18.05 26.26 1.93
C MET A 565 17.43 26.89 0.68
N GLU A 566 16.33 27.65 0.81
CA GLU A 566 15.67 28.34 -0.30
C GLU A 566 16.41 29.64 -0.63
N GLU A 567 16.71 30.45 0.40
CA GLU A 567 17.41 31.72 0.25
C GLU A 567 18.95 31.57 0.28
N ASP A 568 19.47 30.39 0.66
CA ASP A 568 20.90 30.11 0.87
C ASP A 568 21.55 31.10 1.86
N THR A 569 20.83 31.41 2.93
CA THR A 569 21.26 32.39 3.95
C THR A 569 21.25 31.81 5.35
N TYR A 570 21.98 32.46 6.25
CA TYR A 570 21.94 32.16 7.67
C TYR A 570 20.57 32.55 8.25
N ALA A 571 19.86 31.58 8.82
CA ALA A 571 18.55 31.78 9.42
C ALA A 571 18.62 32.09 10.93
N GLY A 572 19.62 31.56 11.65
CA GLY A 572 19.70 31.73 13.09
C GLY A 572 20.51 30.65 13.80
N SER A 573 20.57 30.73 15.13
CA SER A 573 21.17 29.68 15.96
C SER A 573 20.20 29.29 17.06
N CYS A 574 20.10 28.00 17.36
CA CYS A 574 19.24 27.49 18.42
C CYS A 574 19.99 26.50 19.31
N GLY A 575 19.50 26.25 20.52
CA GLY A 575 20.08 25.25 21.41
C GLY A 575 19.43 25.19 22.79
N LYS A 576 19.87 24.21 23.60
CA LYS A 576 19.43 24.03 24.99
C LYS A 576 19.76 25.29 25.80
N LYS A 577 18.82 25.81 26.57
CA LYS A 577 19.04 26.95 27.45
C LYS A 577 19.55 26.46 28.82
N LEU A 578 20.63 27.05 29.29
CA LEU A 578 21.20 26.80 30.62
C LEU A 578 20.43 27.62 31.68
N SER A 579 20.65 27.33 32.96
CA SER A 579 19.98 28.03 34.07
C SER A 579 20.25 29.53 34.13
N ASN A 580 21.33 30.00 33.47
CA ASN A 580 21.68 31.40 33.33
C ASN A 580 21.03 32.08 32.10
N GLY A 581 20.22 31.36 31.32
CA GLY A 581 19.56 31.84 30.10
C GLY A 581 20.42 31.77 28.84
N GLU A 582 21.70 31.40 28.95
CA GLU A 582 22.59 31.26 27.79
C GLU A 582 22.33 29.95 27.03
N THR A 583 22.63 29.95 25.73
CA THR A 583 22.56 28.74 24.91
C THR A 583 23.78 27.85 25.17
N SER A 584 23.51 26.58 25.45
CA SER A 584 24.51 25.54 25.70
C SER A 584 25.46 25.36 24.52
N THR A 585 26.75 25.25 24.82
CA THR A 585 27.83 24.94 23.87
C THR A 585 28.34 23.50 24.02
N HIS A 586 27.64 22.67 24.80
CA HIS A 586 27.94 21.25 24.90
C HIS A 586 27.90 20.60 23.52
N VAL A 587 28.80 19.63 23.30
CA VAL A 587 28.93 18.96 22.00
C VAL A 587 27.61 18.29 21.63
N ILE A 588 27.09 18.64 20.45
CA ILE A 588 25.92 18.01 19.87
C ILE A 588 26.37 16.72 19.17
N VAL A 589 25.70 15.62 19.51
CA VAL A 589 26.00 14.27 19.00
C VAL A 589 25.10 13.90 17.83
N ALA A 590 23.83 14.32 17.86
CA ALA A 590 22.87 14.05 16.80
C ALA A 590 21.84 15.19 16.70
N LEU A 591 21.39 15.44 15.47
CA LEU A 591 20.31 16.36 15.13
C LEU A 591 19.26 15.59 14.34
N ALA A 592 17.99 15.88 14.58
CA ALA A 592 16.89 15.36 13.77
C ALA A 592 15.79 16.41 13.66
N VAL A 593 15.38 16.70 12.44
CA VAL A 593 14.22 17.55 12.12
C VAL A 593 13.05 16.64 11.83
N ASN A 594 11.85 16.96 12.32
CA ASN A 594 10.67 16.18 11.99
C ASN A 594 10.40 16.27 10.47
N PRO A 595 10.23 15.16 9.74
CA PRO A 595 9.97 15.22 8.31
C PRO A 595 8.55 15.73 7.98
N ASN A 596 7.61 15.72 8.94
CA ASN A 596 6.27 16.24 8.74
C ASN A 596 6.30 17.78 8.56
N PRO A 597 5.85 18.32 7.42
CA PRO A 597 5.87 19.76 7.14
C PRO A 597 5.07 20.60 8.16
N ASP A 598 4.08 20.00 8.83
CA ASP A 598 3.26 20.68 9.84
C ASP A 598 3.96 20.81 11.20
N ILE A 599 5.04 20.05 11.43
CA ILE A 599 5.75 19.99 12.72
C ILE A 599 7.18 20.50 12.53
N GLY A 600 7.36 21.82 12.58
CA GLY A 600 8.67 22.48 12.45
C GLY A 600 9.61 22.35 13.66
N LEU A 601 9.70 21.18 14.30
CA LEU A 601 10.50 20.97 15.52
C LEU A 601 11.85 20.30 15.24
N LEU A 602 12.85 20.68 16.04
CA LEU A 602 14.21 20.14 16.00
C LEU A 602 14.53 19.41 17.31
N ALA A 603 14.93 18.15 17.20
CA ALA A 603 15.47 17.37 18.32
C ALA A 603 17.01 17.40 18.30
N VAL A 604 17.61 17.71 19.45
CA VAL A 604 19.06 17.86 19.62
C VAL A 604 19.55 17.00 20.78
N ALA A 605 20.42 16.03 20.50
CA ALA A 605 21.07 15.19 21.51
C ALA A 605 22.46 15.74 21.83
N TYR A 606 22.74 15.93 23.12
CA TYR A 606 23.99 16.47 23.64
C TYR A 606 24.84 15.38 24.31
N LEU A 607 26.16 15.58 24.31
CA LEU A 607 27.13 14.65 24.89
C LEU A 607 27.01 14.52 26.42
N ASP A 608 26.43 15.51 27.09
CA ASP A 608 26.12 15.46 28.52
C ASP A 608 24.95 14.52 28.87
N GLY A 609 24.30 13.96 27.84
CA GLY A 609 23.22 12.98 27.95
C GLY A 609 21.82 13.57 27.81
N ASP A 610 21.71 14.89 27.65
CA ASP A 610 20.43 15.56 27.49
C ASP A 610 19.93 15.48 26.04
N LEU A 611 18.62 15.30 25.91
CA LEU A 611 17.87 15.43 24.66
C LEU A 611 16.94 16.64 24.81
N ALA A 612 17.12 17.63 23.95
CA ALA A 612 16.30 18.83 23.92
C ALA A 612 15.41 18.84 22.68
N LEU A 613 14.14 19.21 22.86
CA LEU A 613 13.19 19.49 21.79
C LEU A 613 13.07 21.01 21.67
N LEU A 614 13.37 21.53 20.47
CA LEU A 614 13.50 22.96 20.19
C LEU A 614 12.53 23.37 19.08
N ASP A 615 11.98 24.57 19.21
CA ASP A 615 11.44 25.34 18.10
C ASP A 615 12.61 26.14 17.48
N PRO A 616 13.07 25.77 16.27
CA PRO A 616 14.23 26.38 15.62
C PRO A 616 13.95 27.82 15.16
N TYR A 617 12.70 28.16 14.80
CA TYR A 617 12.34 29.49 14.30
C TYR A 617 12.16 30.50 15.42
N ALA A 618 11.73 30.05 16.61
CA ALA A 618 11.55 30.89 17.79
C ALA A 618 12.74 30.87 18.77
N ASP A 619 13.80 30.09 18.49
CA ASP A 619 14.91 29.79 19.43
C ASP A 619 14.41 29.43 20.85
N ARG A 620 13.37 28.59 20.89
CA ARG A 620 12.68 28.23 22.14
C ARG A 620 12.88 26.76 22.46
N GLN A 621 13.41 26.49 23.64
CA GLN A 621 13.38 25.14 24.21
C GLN A 621 11.97 24.81 24.70
N LEU A 622 11.40 23.73 24.18
CA LEU A 622 10.10 23.21 24.59
C LEU A 622 10.26 22.22 25.75
N GLU A 623 11.09 21.21 25.55
CA GLU A 623 11.37 20.18 26.54
C GLU A 623 12.86 19.84 26.55
N CYS A 624 13.36 19.38 27.70
CA CYS A 624 14.69 18.83 27.83
C CYS A 624 14.69 17.77 28.93
N PHE A 625 15.17 16.58 28.59
CA PHE A 625 15.27 15.47 29.54
C PHE A 625 16.48 14.60 29.22
N ARG A 626 16.94 13.84 30.22
CA ARG A 626 18.13 12.99 30.08
C ARG A 626 17.77 11.67 29.40
N ALA A 627 18.38 11.40 28.26
CA ALA A 627 18.10 10.21 27.45
C ALA A 627 19.37 9.43 27.01
N ASN A 628 20.56 10.04 27.10
CA ASN A 628 21.84 9.45 26.68
C ASN A 628 21.82 8.91 25.22
N CYS A 629 21.15 9.63 24.32
CA CYS A 629 20.99 9.24 22.92
C CYS A 629 22.28 9.47 22.12
N GLN A 630 22.67 8.48 21.30
CA GLN A 630 23.80 8.60 20.36
C GLN A 630 23.37 8.90 18.92
N THR A 631 22.12 8.58 18.57
CA THR A 631 21.58 8.72 17.22
C THR A 631 20.09 9.03 17.35
N LEU A 632 19.58 9.86 16.45
CA LEU A 632 18.17 10.23 16.37
C LEU A 632 17.64 9.87 14.98
N ALA A 633 16.43 9.34 14.95
CA ALA A 633 15.69 9.08 13.73
C ALA A 633 14.23 9.50 13.96
N PRO A 634 13.72 10.51 13.25
CA PRO A 634 12.35 10.98 13.40
C PRO A 634 11.38 10.07 12.64
N SER A 635 10.20 9.86 13.23
CA SER A 635 9.03 9.28 12.55
C SER A 635 8.30 10.37 11.75
N PRO A 636 7.69 10.06 10.61
CA PRO A 636 6.83 10.98 9.86
C PRO A 636 5.46 11.24 10.48
N ASN A 637 5.03 10.37 11.39
CA ASN A 637 3.77 10.52 12.14
C ASN A 637 4.00 11.21 13.47
#